data_AF-A0A2V5HTP0-F1
#
_entry.id   AF-A0A2V5HTP0-F1
#
_cell.length_a   1.000
_cell.length_b   1.000
_cell.length_c   1.000
_cell.angle_alpha   90.00
_cell.angle_beta   90.00
_cell.angle_gamma   90.00
#
_symmetry.space_group_name_H-M   'P 1'
#
loop_
_entity.id
_entity.type
_entity.pdbx_description
1 polymer ?
#
loop_
_entity_poly.entity_id
_entity_poly.type
_entity_poly.pdbx_seq_one_letter_code
_entity_poly.pdbx_strand_id
1 'polypeptide(L)'
;MKLVSIAALFLSAVPVAVNAAAVGGTPNGAKIIPVSDAAGLRSVGAHSSKYPNRKTVTIRPSKNDYDDISSDFLWGIKQANHGGRLLLEKGKKYVIGKKLDLTFLDNIEVQLEGELKFTNNITYWQANNYYYDFQKSITFWRWGGNDIKIFGSGTLNGNGQAWYNAFAGLEILDSSNTFYRPILFLTENATRVSVEGITQLNSPCWTNFFVNTKDISFDDVYIHAYSTNASALPKNTDGFDSYNVDGLTVTNTRVDIGDDCFSPKPNTTNIFVQNLWCNNTHGVSMGSIGQYPGELDIIENAWIENVTLLNGQNGARLKAWAGPDVGYGRINNITYKNIQIQNTDNPVVLDQCYFDINATECAQYPSAVNITNILFENIWGTSSGKEGLVVADLTCSPAAVCTNVTLQDVSLTSPAGSPSEIICSGITGGIGVDCGSGKTTLLEHILQSPDHGLRIAVIVNDMSSLNIDATLIKHHTVSHTKESLIQLQNGCICCTLRGDLLSELARLTTQKEVEYVVIESTGISEPMQVAETFTAEFSAAMVQAEAEGGVLDDEGKKILDQINTLGGLHQLSTLDTTVTVIDAFNLLSNLDTTDFLSDRYGADTIIPEDERTISDLMVDQIEFADVILINKMDMLAARPHDRDRILRLVTTLNPAAKVLQTSYSRVDVKEILGTGRFDFLKAASGAGWLRSLHEMSKLKMANGEERYGINNFVYTARRPFHPRRLYNLLYDKFIILQNAADDAGAADDEEVEQEEDAAAESDTEMHSDSEEEEEEDEEEDPAQPSPQEILANKRAHPLLQPLLRSKGFFWLATRPYQFGEWSQAGAMLTLNCGGPWFAEVPDEAWPEDGDVRKSIEEDFQGEWGDRRQEIVFIGEGVDVDGVTGLLDECLLNAKEMKRWEKVMRDRKMERGEKQEVMAGIWEDGWEEWPAVDEEDEDDEQGGNDEVEEKTEEGKKKRKISEFMHGGHAAHHGHSHKHK
;
A
#
# COMPACT_ATOMS: atom_id res chain seq x y z
N MET A 1 -5.07 56.92 39.15
CA MET A 1 -6.25 57.66 39.70
C MET A 1 -7.41 56.67 39.79
N LYS A 2 -7.84 56.37 41.02
CA LYS A 2 -9.17 55.91 41.51
C LYS A 2 -9.95 54.91 40.62
N LEU A 3 -10.05 53.59 40.85
CA LEU A 3 -10.39 52.76 42.03
C LEU A 3 -11.91 52.82 42.40
N VAL A 4 -12.54 51.63 42.53
CA VAL A 4 -13.81 51.27 43.25
C VAL A 4 -15.12 51.54 42.46
N SER A 5 -16.18 50.70 42.37
CA SER A 5 -16.68 49.60 43.22
C SER A 5 -17.69 48.69 42.50
N ILE A 6 -17.75 47.44 42.97
CA ILE A 6 -18.90 46.51 42.94
C ILE A 6 -19.98 47.02 43.93
N ALA A 7 -21.27 46.94 43.55
CA ALA A 7 -22.38 46.65 44.47
C ALA A 7 -23.69 46.35 43.70
N ALA A 8 -24.26 45.18 44.01
CA ALA A 8 -25.59 44.74 43.60
C ALA A 8 -26.72 45.48 44.34
N LEU A 9 -27.91 45.57 43.73
CA LEU A 9 -29.19 45.43 44.43
C LEU A 9 -30.37 45.28 43.45
N PHE A 10 -31.11 44.19 43.67
CA PHE A 10 -32.44 43.87 43.16
C PHE A 10 -33.41 45.06 43.23
N LEU A 11 -34.26 45.24 42.21
CA LEU A 11 -35.69 45.52 42.38
C LEU A 11 -36.50 45.44 41.07
N SER A 12 -37.51 44.57 41.13
CA SER A 12 -38.79 44.57 40.41
C SER A 12 -38.80 44.52 38.87
N ALA A 13 -39.14 43.34 38.37
CA ALA A 13 -39.76 43.13 37.07
C ALA A 13 -41.05 43.96 36.94
N VAL A 14 -41.09 44.82 35.93
CA VAL A 14 -42.33 45.30 35.31
C VAL A 14 -42.40 44.60 33.95
N PRO A 15 -43.42 43.78 33.67
CA PRO A 15 -43.56 43.20 32.35
C PRO A 15 -43.91 44.34 31.39
N VAL A 16 -42.95 44.75 30.58
CA VAL A 16 -43.25 45.48 29.35
C VAL A 16 -44.04 44.51 28.51
N ALA A 17 -45.36 44.71 28.47
CA ALA A 17 -46.23 44.08 27.52
C ALA A 17 -45.69 44.39 26.13
N VAL A 18 -45.00 43.41 25.54
CA VAL A 18 -44.63 43.45 24.14
C VAL A 18 -45.96 43.37 23.39
N ASN A 19 -46.37 44.51 22.86
CA ASN A 19 -47.54 44.65 22.02
C ASN A 19 -47.39 43.65 20.86
N ALA A 20 -48.25 42.64 20.86
CA ALA A 20 -48.48 41.76 19.74
C ALA A 20 -49.07 42.60 18.60
N ALA A 21 -48.22 43.05 17.69
CA ALA A 21 -48.64 43.77 16.50
C ALA A 21 -47.76 43.39 15.30
N ALA A 22 -48.02 42.20 14.74
CA ALA A 22 -48.03 41.94 13.29
C ALA A 22 -48.48 40.50 13.01
N VAL A 23 -49.72 40.14 13.38
CA VAL A 23 -50.39 38.98 12.77
C VAL A 23 -51.35 39.54 11.73
N GLY A 24 -50.93 39.52 10.46
CA GLY A 24 -51.88 39.62 9.36
C GLY A 24 -52.96 38.56 9.55
N GLY A 25 -54.23 38.95 9.37
CA GLY A 25 -55.38 38.09 9.67
C GLY A 25 -55.26 36.70 9.05
N THR A 26 -55.90 35.71 9.68
CA THR A 26 -55.94 34.31 9.23
C THR A 26 -56.29 34.24 7.74
N PRO A 27 -55.41 33.69 6.88
CA PRO A 27 -55.69 33.54 5.46
C PRO A 27 -57.00 32.77 5.22
N ASN A 28 -57.71 33.13 4.17
CA ASN A 28 -58.98 32.49 3.83
C ASN A 28 -58.79 30.98 3.64
N GLY A 29 -59.53 30.18 4.41
CA GLY A 29 -59.47 28.72 4.38
C GLY A 29 -58.47 28.11 5.37
N ALA A 30 -57.64 28.91 6.04
CA ALA A 30 -56.76 28.41 7.09
C ALA A 30 -57.50 28.21 8.42
N LYS A 31 -57.09 27.20 9.21
CA LYS A 31 -57.65 26.90 10.53
C LYS A 31 -56.53 26.61 11.54
N ILE A 32 -56.74 27.02 12.79
CA ILE A 32 -55.88 26.67 13.92
C ILE A 32 -56.73 25.82 14.88
N ILE A 33 -56.33 24.57 15.08
CA ILE A 33 -57.02 23.59 15.91
C ILE A 33 -56.20 23.40 17.19
N PRO A 34 -56.74 23.75 18.38
CA PRO A 34 -56.01 23.62 19.63
C PRO A 34 -55.84 22.14 20.03
N VAL A 35 -54.81 21.84 20.84
CA VAL A 35 -54.55 20.49 21.36
C VAL A 35 -55.76 19.91 22.11
N SER A 36 -56.55 20.78 22.76
CA SER A 36 -57.75 20.41 23.51
C SER A 36 -58.92 19.94 22.62
N ASP A 37 -58.93 20.27 21.33
CA ASP A 37 -59.98 19.86 20.39
C ASP A 37 -59.66 18.50 19.74
N ALA A 38 -59.75 17.44 20.55
CA ALA A 38 -59.46 16.08 20.08
C ALA A 38 -60.39 15.62 18.95
N ALA A 39 -61.64 16.11 18.89
CA ALA A 39 -62.57 15.78 17.82
C ALA A 39 -62.17 16.47 16.50
N GLY A 40 -61.79 17.76 16.58
CA GLY A 40 -61.24 18.51 15.46
C GLY A 40 -59.97 17.88 14.90
N LEU A 41 -59.01 17.52 15.76
CA LEU A 41 -57.76 16.86 15.35
C LEU A 41 -58.03 15.51 14.65
N ARG A 42 -58.96 14.70 15.16
CA ARG A 42 -59.38 13.45 14.48
C ARG A 42 -60.00 13.71 13.12
N SER A 43 -60.85 14.73 13.01
CA SER A 43 -61.58 15.04 11.78
C SER A 43 -60.68 15.41 10.60
N VAL A 44 -59.50 15.98 10.87
CA VAL A 44 -58.51 16.36 9.86
C VAL A 44 -57.37 15.35 9.72
N GLY A 45 -57.37 14.26 10.49
CA GLY A 45 -56.29 13.26 10.45
C GLY A 45 -54.99 13.70 11.18
N ALA A 46 -55.06 14.71 12.04
CA ALA A 46 -53.93 15.16 12.87
C ALA A 46 -53.81 14.38 14.20
N HIS A 47 -54.74 13.48 14.49
CA HIS A 47 -54.68 12.61 15.67
C HIS A 47 -54.06 11.25 15.30
N SER A 48 -52.96 10.89 15.95
CA SER A 48 -52.24 9.63 15.74
C SER A 48 -51.88 8.99 17.08
N SER A 49 -51.82 7.66 17.12
CA SER A 49 -51.25 6.91 18.26
C SER A 49 -49.72 6.89 18.22
N LYS A 50 -49.11 7.15 17.06
CA LYS A 50 -47.65 7.15 16.83
C LYS A 50 -47.02 8.49 17.22
N TYR A 51 -47.76 9.60 17.06
CA TYR A 51 -47.25 10.96 17.32
C TYR A 51 -48.12 11.72 18.33
N PRO A 52 -47.52 12.51 19.23
CA PRO A 52 -48.28 13.29 20.21
C PRO A 52 -49.18 14.32 19.52
N ASN A 53 -50.29 14.69 20.17
CA ASN A 53 -51.15 15.76 19.69
C ASN A 53 -50.46 17.12 19.87
N ARG A 54 -50.49 17.96 18.83
CA ARG A 54 -50.00 19.34 18.84
C ARG A 54 -51.07 20.30 18.34
N LYS A 55 -50.90 21.59 18.67
CA LYS A 55 -51.69 22.67 18.06
C LYS A 55 -51.49 22.57 16.55
N THR A 56 -52.56 22.26 15.82
CA THR A 56 -52.47 21.95 14.40
C THR A 56 -53.00 23.09 13.56
N VAL A 57 -52.20 23.53 12.60
CA VAL A 57 -52.52 24.57 11.62
C VAL A 57 -52.78 23.90 10.27
N THR A 58 -53.85 24.29 9.60
CA THR A 58 -54.14 23.91 8.21
C THR A 58 -54.21 25.17 7.36
N ILE A 59 -53.84 25.05 6.09
CA ILE A 59 -53.88 26.13 5.09
C ILE A 59 -54.76 25.72 3.91
N ARG A 60 -55.19 26.69 3.10
CA ARG A 60 -55.95 26.39 1.88
C ARG A 60 -55.10 25.55 0.90
N PRO A 61 -55.71 24.60 0.18
CA PRO A 61 -55.04 23.95 -0.95
C PRO A 61 -54.99 24.87 -2.17
N SER A 62 -54.05 24.60 -3.07
CA SER A 62 -53.99 25.19 -4.40
C SER A 62 -55.16 24.68 -5.26
N LYS A 63 -55.76 25.59 -6.03
CA LYS A 63 -56.84 25.27 -6.98
C LYS A 63 -56.36 24.55 -8.23
N ASN A 64 -55.11 24.79 -8.63
CA ASN A 64 -54.44 24.20 -9.79
C ASN A 64 -52.91 24.38 -9.68
N ASP A 65 -52.16 23.89 -10.67
CA ASP A 65 -50.69 23.92 -10.71
C ASP A 65 -50.07 25.33 -10.79
N TYR A 66 -50.88 26.38 -10.96
CA TYR A 66 -50.44 27.79 -11.04
C TYR A 66 -50.91 28.64 -9.85
N ASP A 67 -51.72 28.07 -8.93
CA ASP A 67 -52.21 28.76 -7.74
C ASP A 67 -51.16 28.71 -6.63
N ASP A 68 -50.23 29.67 -6.65
CA ASP A 68 -49.17 29.85 -5.66
C ASP A 68 -49.74 30.10 -4.26
N ILE A 69 -49.32 29.28 -3.30
CA ILE A 69 -49.69 29.37 -1.88
C ILE A 69 -48.48 29.69 -0.99
N SER A 70 -47.34 30.13 -1.54
CA SER A 70 -46.09 30.33 -0.77
C SER A 70 -46.29 31.23 0.47
N SER A 71 -47.12 32.28 0.37
CA SER A 71 -47.46 33.14 1.51
C SER A 71 -48.33 32.44 2.55
N ASP A 72 -49.29 31.62 2.12
CA ASP A 72 -50.14 30.83 3.01
C ASP A 72 -49.31 29.77 3.75
N PHE A 73 -48.38 29.12 3.05
CA PHE A 73 -47.43 28.15 3.64
C PHE A 73 -46.53 28.81 4.68
N LEU A 74 -45.89 29.93 4.35
CA LEU A 74 -45.04 30.67 5.30
C LEU A 74 -45.82 31.13 6.53
N TRP A 75 -47.07 31.59 6.34
CA TRP A 75 -47.95 31.91 7.47
C TRP A 75 -48.24 30.67 8.31
N GLY A 76 -48.57 29.54 7.69
CA GLY A 76 -48.86 28.27 8.36
C GLY A 76 -47.68 27.77 9.19
N ILE A 77 -46.47 27.80 8.63
CA ILE A 77 -45.22 27.48 9.31
C ILE A 77 -45.02 28.39 10.52
N LYS A 78 -45.15 29.71 10.37
CA LYS A 78 -45.01 30.67 11.48
C LYS A 78 -46.01 30.41 12.61
N GLN A 79 -47.25 30.04 12.28
CA GLN A 79 -48.25 29.71 13.29
C GLN A 79 -47.99 28.35 13.95
N ALA A 80 -47.43 27.39 13.23
CA ALA A 80 -47.08 26.07 13.75
C ALA A 80 -45.77 26.05 14.54
N ASN A 81 -44.89 27.03 14.36
CA ASN A 81 -43.64 27.14 15.11
C ASN A 81 -43.86 27.15 16.63
N HIS A 82 -42.85 26.75 17.40
CA HIS A 82 -42.87 26.65 18.87
C HIS A 82 -43.92 25.68 19.41
N GLY A 83 -43.77 24.40 19.09
CA GLY A 83 -44.55 23.29 19.64
C GLY A 83 -45.83 22.93 18.87
N GLY A 84 -46.05 23.48 17.67
CA GLY A 84 -47.21 23.19 16.84
C GLY A 84 -46.92 22.23 15.67
N ARG A 85 -47.95 22.02 14.85
CA ARG A 85 -47.92 21.19 13.65
C ARG A 85 -48.57 21.92 12.48
N LEU A 86 -47.94 21.96 11.31
CA LEU A 86 -48.58 22.30 10.04
C LEU A 86 -49.05 21.01 9.37
N LEU A 87 -50.34 20.89 9.06
CA LEU A 87 -50.91 19.77 8.33
C LEU A 87 -51.21 20.16 6.88
N LEU A 88 -50.67 19.37 5.95
CA LEU A 88 -51.01 19.38 4.54
C LEU A 88 -51.85 18.14 4.23
N GLU A 89 -53.14 18.35 3.98
CA GLU A 89 -54.16 17.30 4.01
C GLU A 89 -54.07 16.31 2.85
N LYS A 90 -54.50 15.07 3.11
CA LYS A 90 -54.51 13.98 2.11
C LYS A 90 -55.35 14.34 0.89
N GLY A 91 -54.82 14.03 -0.30
CA GLY A 91 -55.50 14.29 -1.57
C GLY A 91 -55.62 15.77 -1.95
N LYS A 92 -54.92 16.66 -1.23
CA LYS A 92 -54.81 18.08 -1.56
C LYS A 92 -53.45 18.39 -2.17
N LYS A 93 -53.39 19.45 -2.98
CA LYS A 93 -52.17 19.96 -3.60
C LYS A 93 -51.84 21.34 -3.05
N TYR A 94 -50.56 21.62 -2.84
CA TYR A 94 -50.03 22.85 -2.30
C TYR A 94 -48.85 23.31 -3.16
N VAL A 95 -49.06 24.33 -3.98
CA VAL A 95 -48.09 24.80 -4.99
C VAL A 95 -47.24 25.95 -4.44
N ILE A 96 -45.92 25.76 -4.42
CA ILE A 96 -44.94 26.77 -4.02
C ILE A 96 -44.33 27.44 -5.26
N GLY A 97 -44.65 28.71 -5.46
CA GLY A 97 -44.19 29.53 -6.57
C GLY A 97 -43.10 30.54 -6.23
N LYS A 98 -42.73 30.69 -4.94
CA LYS A 98 -41.75 31.68 -4.48
C LYS A 98 -40.76 31.06 -3.51
N LYS A 99 -39.52 31.55 -3.51
CA LYS A 99 -38.50 31.11 -2.57
C LYS A 99 -38.90 31.40 -1.12
N LEU A 100 -38.58 30.48 -0.22
CA LEU A 100 -38.94 30.58 1.20
C LEU A 100 -37.71 30.50 2.09
N ASP A 101 -37.58 31.45 3.00
CA ASP A 101 -36.61 31.38 4.09
C ASP A 101 -37.30 30.84 5.35
N LEU A 102 -36.92 29.64 5.77
CA LEU A 102 -37.43 28.94 6.95
C LEU A 102 -36.31 28.67 7.95
N THR A 103 -35.32 29.56 8.05
CA THR A 103 -34.18 29.43 8.97
C THR A 103 -34.48 29.75 10.44
N PHE A 104 -35.74 30.12 10.74
CA PHE A 104 -36.18 30.57 12.07
C PHE A 104 -36.87 29.48 12.91
N LEU A 105 -36.85 28.22 12.47
CA LEU A 105 -37.68 27.18 13.05
C LEU A 105 -37.19 26.75 14.44
N ASP A 106 -38.14 26.45 15.30
CA ASP A 106 -37.89 26.02 16.67
C ASP A 106 -39.05 25.14 17.12
N ASN A 107 -38.79 23.84 17.29
CA ASN A 107 -39.73 22.82 17.72
C ASN A 107 -41.02 22.79 16.89
N ILE A 108 -40.93 22.33 15.64
CA ILE A 108 -42.06 22.30 14.70
C ILE A 108 -42.26 20.90 14.11
N GLU A 109 -43.52 20.57 13.85
CA GLU A 109 -43.89 19.43 13.02
C GLU A 109 -44.57 19.87 11.71
N VAL A 110 -44.25 19.20 10.61
CA VAL A 110 -44.96 19.30 9.33
C VAL A 110 -45.48 17.92 8.96
N GLN A 111 -46.79 17.74 9.05
CA GLN A 111 -47.47 16.51 8.63
C GLN A 111 -47.89 16.65 7.16
N LEU A 112 -47.14 15.99 6.27
CA LEU A 112 -47.35 15.99 4.83
C LEU A 112 -48.13 14.73 4.40
N GLU A 113 -49.44 14.87 4.19
CA GLU A 113 -50.31 13.80 3.67
C GLU A 113 -50.75 14.06 2.20
N GLY A 114 -50.69 15.32 1.77
CA GLY A 114 -50.99 15.76 0.40
C GLY A 114 -49.76 15.81 -0.51
N GLU A 115 -49.87 16.56 -1.61
CA GLU A 115 -48.76 16.88 -2.51
C GLU A 115 -48.32 18.34 -2.30
N LEU A 116 -47.07 18.56 -1.88
CA LEU A 116 -46.42 19.87 -1.95
C LEU A 116 -45.58 19.93 -3.22
N LYS A 117 -45.89 20.84 -4.14
CA LYS A 117 -45.31 20.89 -5.49
C LYS A 117 -44.68 22.23 -5.79
N PHE A 118 -43.45 22.26 -6.31
CA PHE A 118 -42.84 23.49 -6.79
C PHE A 118 -43.29 23.84 -8.21
N THR A 119 -43.41 25.14 -8.49
CA THR A 119 -43.59 25.60 -9.87
C THR A 119 -42.31 25.37 -10.67
N ASN A 120 -42.43 25.08 -11.95
CA ASN A 120 -41.30 24.90 -12.87
C ASN A 120 -40.98 26.19 -13.67
N ASN A 121 -41.24 27.37 -13.09
CA ASN A 121 -40.93 28.64 -13.72
C ASN A 121 -39.41 28.91 -13.66
N ILE A 122 -38.69 28.34 -14.62
CA ILE A 122 -37.22 28.41 -14.70
C ILE A 122 -36.74 29.87 -14.65
N THR A 123 -37.34 30.77 -15.43
CA THR A 123 -36.96 32.19 -15.45
C THR A 123 -37.07 32.84 -14.06
N TYR A 124 -38.14 32.54 -13.33
CA TYR A 124 -38.30 33.04 -11.96
C TYR A 124 -37.23 32.49 -11.03
N TRP A 125 -37.02 31.17 -11.03
CA TRP A 125 -36.12 30.50 -10.09
C TRP A 125 -34.64 30.79 -10.37
N GLN A 126 -34.24 31.00 -11.62
CA GLN A 126 -32.90 31.51 -11.96
C GLN A 126 -32.64 32.89 -11.35
N ALA A 127 -33.66 33.75 -11.31
CA ALA A 127 -33.54 35.10 -10.73
C ALA A 127 -33.83 35.16 -9.22
N ASN A 128 -34.56 34.19 -8.65
CA ASN A 128 -35.08 34.22 -7.30
C ASN A 128 -34.84 32.89 -6.58
N ASN A 129 -33.59 32.67 -6.18
CA ASN A 129 -33.16 31.50 -5.41
C ASN A 129 -32.32 31.92 -4.19
N TYR A 130 -31.85 30.92 -3.45
CA TYR A 130 -30.69 31.03 -2.58
C TYR A 130 -29.54 30.29 -3.24
N TYR A 131 -28.38 30.93 -3.29
CA TYR A 131 -27.19 30.43 -3.98
C TYR A 131 -26.13 30.02 -2.96
N TYR A 132 -25.41 28.94 -3.27
CA TYR A 132 -24.31 28.40 -2.49
C TYR A 132 -23.08 28.25 -3.38
N ASP A 133 -21.94 28.73 -2.89
CA ASP A 133 -20.67 28.65 -3.62
C ASP A 133 -20.19 27.21 -3.82
N PHE A 134 -20.43 26.35 -2.82
CA PHE A 134 -20.10 24.93 -2.89
C PHE A 134 -20.82 24.29 -4.09
N GLN A 135 -20.02 23.91 -5.09
CA GLN A 135 -20.46 23.33 -6.36
C GLN A 135 -21.54 24.14 -7.09
N LYS A 136 -21.56 25.47 -6.89
CA LYS A 136 -22.42 26.44 -7.59
C LYS A 136 -23.89 26.02 -7.63
N SER A 137 -24.47 25.71 -6.48
CA SER A 137 -25.83 25.19 -6.37
C SER A 137 -26.84 26.28 -5.98
N ILE A 138 -28.11 26.06 -6.34
CA ILE A 138 -29.23 26.91 -5.90
C ILE A 138 -30.31 26.07 -5.22
N THR A 139 -31.20 26.67 -4.43
CA THR A 139 -32.33 25.96 -3.81
C THR A 139 -33.63 26.76 -3.84
N PHE A 140 -34.76 26.05 -3.80
CA PHE A 140 -36.10 26.65 -3.67
C PHE A 140 -36.31 27.32 -2.30
N TRP A 141 -35.75 26.74 -1.24
CA TRP A 141 -36.00 27.13 0.14
C TRP A 141 -34.88 26.67 1.07
N ARG A 142 -34.82 27.22 2.27
CA ARG A 142 -33.82 26.85 3.29
C ARG A 142 -34.51 26.56 4.62
N TRP A 143 -34.26 25.40 5.20
CA TRP A 143 -34.77 24.98 6.50
C TRP A 143 -33.66 25.11 7.55
N GLY A 144 -33.89 25.85 8.63
CA GLY A 144 -32.88 26.08 9.65
C GLY A 144 -33.47 26.33 11.03
N GLY A 145 -32.65 26.19 12.06
CA GLY A 145 -33.06 26.22 13.46
C GLY A 145 -33.13 24.83 14.10
N ASN A 146 -34.01 24.65 15.10
CA ASN A 146 -33.97 23.48 15.99
C ASN A 146 -35.25 22.65 15.95
N ASP A 147 -35.12 21.33 16.14
CA ASP A 147 -36.24 20.41 16.39
C ASP A 147 -37.30 20.45 15.28
N ILE A 148 -36.87 20.10 14.07
CA ILE A 148 -37.71 20.12 12.86
C ILE A 148 -38.11 18.68 12.53
N LYS A 149 -39.40 18.38 12.51
CA LYS A 149 -39.90 17.07 12.10
C LYS A 149 -40.86 17.18 10.91
N ILE A 150 -40.58 16.46 9.84
CA ILE A 150 -41.45 16.31 8.66
C ILE A 150 -41.87 14.85 8.61
N PHE A 151 -43.16 14.56 8.53
CA PHE A 151 -43.62 13.18 8.44
C PHE A 151 -44.95 13.05 7.70
N GLY A 152 -45.30 11.85 7.26
CA GLY A 152 -46.62 11.55 6.69
C GLY A 152 -46.53 10.52 5.57
N SER A 153 -47.51 10.52 4.67
CA SER A 153 -47.56 9.63 3.50
C SER A 153 -47.63 10.37 2.17
N GLY A 154 -47.45 11.69 2.21
CA GLY A 154 -47.59 12.59 1.08
C GLY A 154 -46.33 12.72 0.23
N THR A 155 -46.39 13.64 -0.74
CA THR A 155 -45.33 13.82 -1.75
C THR A 155 -44.77 15.23 -1.73
N LEU A 156 -43.44 15.34 -1.70
CA LEU A 156 -42.68 16.55 -1.96
C LEU A 156 -42.18 16.51 -3.42
N ASN A 157 -42.78 17.31 -4.29
CA ASN A 157 -42.58 17.25 -5.74
C ASN A 157 -41.80 18.47 -6.26
N GLY A 158 -40.59 18.24 -6.75
CA GLY A 158 -39.71 19.26 -7.34
C GLY A 158 -40.09 19.70 -8.74
N ASN A 159 -40.99 18.97 -9.41
CA ASN A 159 -41.48 19.26 -10.76
C ASN A 159 -40.34 19.36 -11.80
N GLY A 160 -39.38 18.44 -11.70
CA GLY A 160 -38.08 18.45 -12.39
C GLY A 160 -38.09 18.36 -13.93
N GLN A 161 -39.16 17.90 -14.58
CA GLN A 161 -39.12 17.62 -16.03
C GLN A 161 -38.67 18.79 -16.91
N ALA A 162 -39.16 20.00 -16.61
CA ALA A 162 -38.77 21.19 -17.36
C ALA A 162 -37.28 21.51 -17.19
N TRP A 163 -36.74 21.24 -16.00
CA TRP A 163 -35.35 21.43 -15.66
C TRP A 163 -34.44 20.41 -16.36
N TYR A 164 -34.85 19.14 -16.42
CA TYR A 164 -34.11 18.11 -17.17
C TYR A 164 -34.01 18.49 -18.64
N ASN A 165 -35.12 18.93 -19.25
CA ASN A 165 -35.14 19.37 -20.64
C ASN A 165 -34.23 20.58 -20.90
N ALA A 166 -34.22 21.54 -19.97
CA ALA A 166 -33.40 22.75 -20.10
C ALA A 166 -31.91 22.49 -19.87
N PHE A 167 -31.56 21.48 -19.07
CA PHE A 167 -30.19 21.11 -18.74
C PHE A 167 -29.60 20.05 -19.68
N ALA A 168 -30.38 19.50 -20.60
CA ALA A 168 -29.92 18.47 -21.53
C ALA A 168 -28.69 18.96 -22.31
N GLY A 169 -27.58 18.22 -22.20
CA GLY A 169 -26.31 18.56 -22.83
C GLY A 169 -25.39 19.50 -22.04
N LEU A 170 -25.77 19.91 -20.83
CA LEU A 170 -24.93 20.68 -19.91
C LEU A 170 -24.32 19.77 -18.83
N GLU A 171 -23.33 20.31 -18.11
CA GLU A 171 -22.66 19.65 -16.98
C GLU A 171 -22.53 20.61 -15.79
N ILE A 172 -22.70 20.11 -14.56
CA ILE A 172 -22.87 20.99 -13.38
C ILE A 172 -21.56 21.65 -12.97
N LEU A 173 -20.45 20.93 -13.09
CA LEU A 173 -19.10 21.39 -12.76
C LEU A 173 -18.37 22.07 -13.93
N ASP A 174 -19.03 22.24 -15.09
CA ASP A 174 -18.47 23.06 -16.17
C ASP A 174 -18.30 24.51 -15.67
N SER A 175 -17.06 24.99 -15.69
CA SER A 175 -16.71 26.35 -15.25
C SER A 175 -17.50 27.46 -15.96
N SER A 176 -17.96 27.21 -17.19
CA SER A 176 -18.74 28.14 -18.02
C SER A 176 -20.25 28.02 -17.82
N ASN A 177 -20.72 27.02 -17.07
CA ASN A 177 -22.14 26.84 -16.81
C ASN A 177 -22.69 27.98 -15.95
N THR A 178 -23.74 28.63 -16.45
CA THR A 178 -24.47 29.71 -15.76
C THR A 178 -25.91 29.33 -15.44
N PHE A 179 -26.29 28.08 -15.74
CA PHE A 179 -27.64 27.55 -15.54
C PHE A 179 -27.65 26.59 -14.34
N TYR A 180 -28.12 27.08 -13.20
CA TYR A 180 -28.18 26.30 -11.96
C TYR A 180 -29.57 25.74 -11.73
N ARG A 181 -29.68 24.52 -11.19
CA ARG A 181 -30.96 23.87 -10.92
C ARG A 181 -31.22 23.82 -9.41
N PRO A 182 -32.46 24.06 -8.96
CA PRO A 182 -32.77 24.10 -7.54
C PRO A 182 -32.80 22.72 -6.88
N ILE A 183 -32.10 22.62 -5.75
CA ILE A 183 -32.17 21.52 -4.79
C ILE A 183 -33.57 21.45 -4.18
N LEU A 184 -34.11 20.23 -4.03
CA LEU A 184 -35.49 20.03 -3.57
C LEU A 184 -35.65 20.28 -2.06
N PHE A 185 -34.77 19.73 -1.23
CA PHE A 185 -34.79 19.90 0.22
C PHE A 185 -33.40 20.28 0.71
N LEU A 186 -33.29 21.44 1.38
CA LEU A 186 -32.03 21.94 1.91
C LEU A 186 -32.17 22.37 3.36
N THR A 187 -31.25 21.89 4.21
CA THR A 187 -31.08 22.41 5.57
C THR A 187 -29.85 23.31 5.67
N GLU A 188 -29.95 24.38 6.46
CA GLU A 188 -28.89 25.34 6.72
C GLU A 188 -28.89 25.69 8.20
N ASN A 189 -27.76 25.47 8.89
CA ASN A 189 -27.62 25.74 10.33
C ASN A 189 -28.78 25.12 11.14
N ALA A 190 -29.05 23.85 10.89
CA ALA A 190 -30.16 23.11 11.49
C ALA A 190 -29.65 22.10 12.53
N THR A 191 -30.45 21.83 13.55
CA THR A 191 -30.15 20.82 14.56
C THR A 191 -31.38 19.99 14.89
N ARG A 192 -31.21 18.66 14.99
CA ARG A 192 -32.30 17.70 15.25
C ARG A 192 -33.40 17.79 14.20
N VAL A 193 -33.06 17.39 12.98
CA VAL A 193 -33.98 17.31 11.84
C VAL A 193 -34.41 15.85 11.64
N SER A 194 -35.69 15.58 11.46
CA SER A 194 -36.19 14.24 11.12
C SER A 194 -37.21 14.28 9.99
N VAL A 195 -37.05 13.39 9.01
CA VAL A 195 -37.96 13.21 7.87
C VAL A 195 -38.42 11.76 7.79
N GLU A 196 -39.74 11.53 7.76
CA GLU A 196 -40.30 10.19 7.93
C GLU A 196 -41.48 9.88 7.00
N GLY A 197 -41.44 8.76 6.26
CA GLY A 197 -42.62 8.20 5.55
C GLY A 197 -43.01 8.88 4.21
N ILE A 198 -42.38 9.99 3.85
CA ILE A 198 -42.78 10.79 2.68
C ILE A 198 -42.12 10.31 1.38
N THR A 199 -42.74 10.66 0.24
CA THR A 199 -42.12 10.51 -1.08
C THR A 199 -41.52 11.83 -1.55
N GLN A 200 -40.27 11.83 -2.02
CA GLN A 200 -39.63 12.93 -2.72
C GLN A 200 -39.59 12.61 -4.21
N LEU A 201 -40.20 13.47 -5.02
CA LEU A 201 -40.48 13.19 -6.43
C LEU A 201 -39.87 14.25 -7.34
N ASN A 202 -39.16 13.81 -8.37
CA ASN A 202 -38.67 14.61 -9.50
C ASN A 202 -37.94 15.89 -9.04
N SER A 203 -36.89 15.72 -8.24
CA SER A 203 -35.99 16.83 -7.89
C SER A 203 -35.33 17.40 -9.16
N PRO A 204 -35.26 18.72 -9.35
CA PRO A 204 -34.56 19.32 -10.49
C PRO A 204 -33.06 19.05 -10.52
N CYS A 205 -32.43 18.96 -9.34
CA CYS A 205 -31.02 18.65 -9.10
C CYS A 205 -30.94 17.71 -7.88
N TRP A 206 -29.96 17.88 -7.00
CA TRP A 206 -29.85 17.12 -5.75
C TRP A 206 -31.16 17.15 -4.96
N THR A 207 -31.51 16.02 -4.38
CA THR A 207 -32.78 15.86 -3.66
C THR A 207 -32.67 16.42 -2.26
N ASN A 208 -31.65 16.01 -1.51
CA ASN A 208 -31.41 16.46 -0.14
C ASN A 208 -29.98 16.98 0.00
N PHE A 209 -29.82 18.23 0.43
CA PHE A 209 -28.51 18.80 0.75
C PHE A 209 -28.51 19.41 2.15
N PHE A 210 -27.54 19.02 2.97
CA PHE A 210 -27.47 19.47 4.36
C PHE A 210 -26.22 20.32 4.57
N VAL A 211 -26.41 21.56 5.00
CA VAL A 211 -25.32 22.52 5.22
C VAL A 211 -25.25 22.89 6.69
N ASN A 212 -24.08 22.70 7.32
CA ASN A 212 -23.85 23.04 8.73
C ASN A 212 -24.95 22.46 9.65
N THR A 213 -25.28 21.18 9.46
CA THR A 213 -26.43 20.53 10.11
C THR A 213 -25.96 19.46 11.08
N LYS A 214 -26.62 19.39 12.25
CA LYS A 214 -26.31 18.40 13.29
C LYS A 214 -27.53 17.54 13.62
N ASP A 215 -27.32 16.24 13.80
CA ASP A 215 -28.35 15.26 14.16
C ASP A 215 -29.54 15.26 13.17
N ILE A 216 -29.30 14.82 11.94
CA ILE A 216 -30.33 14.70 10.90
C ILE A 216 -30.65 13.23 10.60
N SER A 217 -31.94 12.91 10.50
CA SER A 217 -32.41 11.54 10.23
C SER A 217 -33.50 11.46 9.16
N PHE A 218 -33.42 10.41 8.34
CA PHE A 218 -34.42 10.02 7.35
C PHE A 218 -34.83 8.57 7.60
N ASP A 219 -36.12 8.31 7.66
CA ASP A 219 -36.67 6.96 7.84
C ASP A 219 -37.89 6.71 6.95
N ASP A 220 -37.96 5.54 6.30
CA ASP A 220 -39.09 5.16 5.44
C ASP A 220 -39.37 6.18 4.32
N VAL A 221 -38.32 6.71 3.68
CA VAL A 221 -38.43 7.71 2.62
C VAL A 221 -38.27 7.06 1.25
N TYR A 222 -39.10 7.49 0.29
CA TYR A 222 -38.95 7.10 -1.12
C TYR A 222 -38.54 8.28 -1.98
N ILE A 223 -37.37 8.21 -2.60
CA ILE A 223 -36.83 9.19 -3.52
C ILE A 223 -36.92 8.62 -4.93
N HIS A 224 -37.57 9.36 -5.84
CA HIS A 224 -37.70 8.93 -7.23
C HIS A 224 -37.63 10.13 -8.17
N ALA A 225 -36.78 10.05 -9.19
CA ALA A 225 -36.74 10.97 -10.31
C ALA A 225 -36.83 10.20 -11.63
N TYR A 226 -37.75 10.60 -12.51
CA TYR A 226 -37.84 10.04 -13.86
C TYR A 226 -38.09 11.13 -14.89
N SER A 227 -37.63 10.88 -16.11
CA SER A 227 -37.89 11.75 -17.26
C SER A 227 -38.85 11.09 -18.24
N THR A 228 -39.81 11.89 -18.71
CA THR A 228 -40.69 11.58 -19.84
C THR A 228 -40.03 11.84 -21.19
N ASN A 229 -38.79 12.36 -21.19
CA ASN A 229 -37.98 12.63 -22.37
C ASN A 229 -36.66 11.85 -22.28
N ALA A 230 -36.52 10.82 -23.13
CA ALA A 230 -35.34 9.95 -23.14
C ALA A 230 -34.02 10.70 -23.45
N SER A 231 -34.08 11.85 -24.12
CA SER A 231 -32.90 12.68 -24.42
C SER A 231 -32.55 13.67 -23.29
N ALA A 232 -33.32 13.67 -22.20
CA ALA A 232 -33.14 14.58 -21.07
C ALA A 232 -33.33 13.81 -19.76
N LEU A 233 -32.32 13.04 -19.37
CA LEU A 233 -32.33 12.24 -18.15
C LEU A 233 -32.25 13.11 -16.88
N PRO A 234 -32.74 12.62 -15.73
CA PRO A 234 -32.60 13.30 -14.44
C PRO A 234 -31.15 13.25 -13.94
N LYS A 235 -30.24 13.99 -14.59
CA LYS A 235 -28.83 14.11 -14.19
C LYS A 235 -28.67 14.83 -12.85
N ASN A 236 -27.67 14.45 -12.04
CA ASN A 236 -27.34 15.10 -10.76
C ASN A 236 -28.55 15.21 -9.83
N THR A 237 -29.37 14.16 -9.77
CA THR A 237 -30.52 14.07 -8.87
C THR A 237 -30.22 13.25 -7.63
N ASP A 238 -29.02 13.45 -7.08
CA ASP A 238 -28.43 12.79 -5.93
C ASP A 238 -29.45 12.65 -4.78
N GLY A 239 -29.41 11.50 -4.09
CA GLY A 239 -30.36 11.20 -3.02
C GLY A 239 -30.06 12.03 -1.77
N PHE A 240 -28.81 11.97 -1.30
CA PHE A 240 -28.35 12.62 -0.08
C PHE A 240 -26.95 13.19 -0.25
N ASP A 241 -26.81 14.50 -0.03
CA ASP A 241 -25.55 15.22 0.00
C ASP A 241 -25.42 15.99 1.31
N SER A 242 -24.19 16.15 1.80
CA SER A 242 -23.91 16.85 3.04
C SER A 242 -22.65 17.69 2.95
N TYR A 243 -22.61 18.81 3.65
CA TYR A 243 -21.46 19.69 3.77
C TYR A 243 -21.41 20.25 5.20
N ASN A 244 -20.33 19.96 5.93
CA ASN A 244 -20.18 20.26 7.37
C ASN A 244 -21.34 19.68 8.20
N VAL A 245 -21.42 18.34 8.29
CA VAL A 245 -22.53 17.65 8.97
C VAL A 245 -22.02 16.66 10.01
N ASP A 246 -22.65 16.68 11.18
CA ASP A 246 -22.33 15.76 12.27
C ASP A 246 -23.60 15.02 12.71
N GLY A 247 -23.61 13.68 12.57
CA GLY A 247 -24.78 12.85 12.87
C GLY A 247 -25.78 12.81 11.72
N LEU A 248 -25.54 11.94 10.73
CA LEU A 248 -26.43 11.72 9.59
C LEU A 248 -26.92 10.27 9.56
N THR A 249 -28.22 10.08 9.77
CA THR A 249 -28.87 8.76 9.78
C THR A 249 -29.83 8.59 8.62
N VAL A 250 -29.71 7.52 7.84
CA VAL A 250 -30.66 7.15 6.78
C VAL A 250 -31.08 5.69 6.93
N THR A 251 -32.36 5.45 7.19
CA THR A 251 -32.90 4.10 7.37
C THR A 251 -34.10 3.82 6.48
N ASN A 252 -34.27 2.55 6.09
CA ASN A 252 -35.46 2.04 5.40
C ASN A 252 -35.84 2.86 4.15
N THR A 253 -34.85 3.32 3.40
CA THR A 253 -35.02 4.30 2.33
C THR A 253 -34.84 3.66 0.97
N ARG A 254 -35.62 4.13 -0.02
CA ARG A 254 -35.54 3.69 -1.42
C ARG A 254 -35.22 4.86 -2.33
N VAL A 255 -34.31 4.66 -3.26
CA VAL A 255 -33.79 5.70 -4.15
C VAL A 255 -33.71 5.19 -5.59
N ASP A 256 -34.46 5.81 -6.50
CA ASP A 256 -34.47 5.50 -7.94
C ASP A 256 -34.31 6.81 -8.73
N ILE A 257 -33.08 7.15 -9.11
CA ILE A 257 -32.67 8.48 -9.61
C ILE A 257 -31.56 8.30 -10.65
N GLY A 258 -31.03 9.39 -11.21
CA GLY A 258 -29.96 9.36 -12.21
C GLY A 258 -28.56 9.78 -11.74
N ASP A 259 -28.27 9.73 -10.43
CA ASP A 259 -26.93 10.05 -9.88
C ASP A 259 -26.70 9.33 -8.54
N ASP A 260 -25.77 9.78 -7.69
CA ASP A 260 -25.42 9.12 -6.41
C ASP A 260 -26.63 8.86 -5.52
N CYS A 261 -26.72 7.66 -4.96
CA CYS A 261 -27.76 7.29 -4.01
C CYS A 261 -27.57 7.99 -2.66
N PHE A 262 -26.32 8.01 -2.19
CA PHE A 262 -25.89 8.61 -0.93
C PHE A 262 -24.44 9.07 -1.10
N SER A 263 -24.19 10.36 -0.90
CA SER A 263 -22.90 10.98 -1.20
C SER A 263 -22.53 12.08 -0.21
N PRO A 264 -22.01 11.73 0.98
CA PRO A 264 -21.53 12.73 1.90
C PRO A 264 -20.34 13.48 1.30
N LYS A 265 -20.38 14.81 1.35
CA LYS A 265 -19.29 15.69 0.88
C LYS A 265 -18.46 16.15 2.11
N PRO A 266 -17.53 17.12 1.96
CA PRO A 266 -16.60 17.47 3.02
C PRO A 266 -17.20 17.72 4.40
N ASN A 267 -16.40 17.34 5.40
CA ASN A 267 -16.62 17.52 6.83
C ASN A 267 -17.92 16.86 7.31
N THR A 268 -18.15 15.63 6.85
CA THR A 268 -19.29 14.81 7.31
C THR A 268 -18.81 13.70 8.24
N THR A 269 -19.34 13.67 9.46
CA THR A 269 -18.96 12.70 10.49
C THR A 269 -20.17 12.00 11.12
N ASN A 270 -19.95 10.82 11.69
CA ASN A 270 -20.94 10.05 12.43
C ASN A 270 -22.16 9.71 11.56
N ILE A 271 -21.90 8.88 10.54
CA ILE A 271 -22.87 8.49 9.52
C ILE A 271 -23.39 7.08 9.82
N PHE A 272 -24.70 6.90 9.80
CA PHE A 272 -25.34 5.59 9.93
C PHE A 272 -26.37 5.38 8.81
N VAL A 273 -26.14 4.38 7.97
CA VAL A 273 -27.06 4.01 6.89
C VAL A 273 -27.43 2.55 7.03
N GLN A 274 -28.74 2.26 7.04
CA GLN A 274 -29.22 0.88 7.12
C GLN A 274 -30.48 0.64 6.28
N ASN A 275 -30.57 -0.53 5.62
CA ASN A 275 -31.73 -0.90 4.79
C ASN A 275 -31.99 0.11 3.67
N LEU A 276 -30.94 0.45 2.92
CA LEU A 276 -31.00 1.35 1.78
C LEU A 276 -31.13 0.55 0.48
N TRP A 277 -32.05 0.93 -0.39
CA TRP A 277 -32.22 0.34 -1.71
C TRP A 277 -32.01 1.40 -2.78
N CYS A 278 -31.07 1.17 -3.68
CA CYS A 278 -30.70 2.08 -4.75
C CYS A 278 -30.86 1.43 -6.12
N ASN A 279 -31.45 2.14 -7.07
CA ASN A 279 -31.62 1.69 -8.45
C ASN A 279 -31.26 2.80 -9.44
N ASN A 280 -30.56 2.45 -10.52
CA ASN A 280 -30.10 3.38 -11.57
C ASN A 280 -29.18 4.52 -11.07
N THR A 281 -28.51 4.33 -9.93
CA THR A 281 -27.72 5.38 -9.27
C THR A 281 -26.23 5.32 -9.61
N HIS A 282 -25.46 6.32 -9.15
CA HIS A 282 -24.00 6.28 -9.17
C HIS A 282 -23.38 5.65 -7.91
N GLY A 283 -24.18 4.99 -7.08
CA GLY A 283 -23.72 4.21 -5.93
C GLY A 283 -23.85 4.91 -4.58
N VAL A 284 -23.23 4.31 -3.58
CA VAL A 284 -23.04 4.89 -2.24
C VAL A 284 -21.60 5.36 -2.15
N SER A 285 -21.42 6.65 -2.38
CA SER A 285 -20.15 7.26 -2.74
C SER A 285 -19.65 8.22 -1.64
N MET A 286 -18.61 7.87 -0.90
CA MET A 286 -17.97 8.83 0.00
C MET A 286 -17.22 9.87 -0.84
N GLY A 287 -17.59 11.15 -0.69
CA GLY A 287 -17.01 12.26 -1.43
C GLY A 287 -17.89 12.72 -2.61
N SER A 288 -17.37 13.49 -3.56
CA SER A 288 -15.96 13.82 -3.72
C SER A 288 -15.46 14.79 -2.66
N ILE A 289 -14.26 14.57 -2.14
CA ILE A 289 -13.57 15.49 -1.23
C ILE A 289 -12.18 15.89 -1.77
N GLY A 290 -11.60 16.94 -1.19
CA GLY A 290 -10.34 17.52 -1.62
C GLY A 290 -10.51 18.46 -2.80
N GLN A 291 -11.69 19.04 -3.04
CA GLN A 291 -11.96 19.78 -4.28
C GLN A 291 -11.28 21.16 -4.31
N TYR A 292 -11.21 21.85 -3.17
CA TYR A 292 -10.82 23.26 -3.13
C TYR A 292 -9.43 23.44 -2.52
N PRO A 293 -8.56 24.26 -3.13
CA PRO A 293 -7.17 24.39 -2.72
C PRO A 293 -7.05 25.00 -1.33
N GLY A 294 -6.18 24.41 -0.50
CA GLY A 294 -5.94 24.84 0.88
C GLY A 294 -7.01 24.41 1.89
N GLU A 295 -8.08 23.76 1.44
CA GLU A 295 -9.12 23.23 2.33
C GLU A 295 -8.78 21.80 2.77
N LEU A 296 -8.97 21.54 4.07
CA LEU A 296 -8.95 20.21 4.64
C LEU A 296 -10.37 19.65 4.63
N ASP A 297 -10.58 18.59 3.86
CA ASP A 297 -11.86 17.90 3.78
C ASP A 297 -11.79 16.53 4.47
N ILE A 298 -12.76 16.24 5.35
CA ILE A 298 -12.84 14.93 6.03
C ILE A 298 -14.18 14.22 5.82
N ILE A 299 -14.16 12.89 5.78
CA ILE A 299 -15.32 12.02 5.98
C ILE A 299 -14.93 10.94 6.98
N GLU A 300 -15.60 10.87 8.14
CA GLU A 300 -15.21 9.94 9.21
C GLU A 300 -16.38 9.25 9.91
N ASN A 301 -16.12 8.04 10.41
CA ASN A 301 -17.05 7.25 11.24
C ASN A 301 -18.38 6.97 10.52
N ALA A 302 -18.31 6.17 9.45
CA ALA A 302 -19.49 5.76 8.70
C ALA A 302 -19.76 4.26 8.81
N TRP A 303 -21.00 3.91 9.13
CA TRP A 303 -21.49 2.53 9.15
C TRP A 303 -22.63 2.37 8.14
N ILE A 304 -22.37 1.62 7.07
CA ILE A 304 -23.28 1.40 5.95
C ILE A 304 -23.63 -0.09 5.92
N GLU A 305 -24.88 -0.44 6.22
CA GLU A 305 -25.29 -1.84 6.39
C GLU A 305 -26.57 -2.21 5.65
N ASN A 306 -26.65 -3.44 5.13
CA ASN A 306 -27.85 -3.99 4.48
C ASN A 306 -28.31 -3.12 3.32
N VAL A 307 -27.43 -2.90 2.34
CA VAL A 307 -27.71 -2.06 1.17
C VAL A 307 -27.86 -2.92 -0.08
N THR A 308 -28.84 -2.58 -0.92
CA THR A 308 -29.02 -3.20 -2.24
C THR A 308 -28.79 -2.16 -3.32
N LEU A 309 -27.86 -2.44 -4.24
CA LEU A 309 -27.45 -1.56 -5.34
C LEU A 309 -27.74 -2.25 -6.67
N LEU A 310 -28.63 -1.68 -7.48
CA LEU A 310 -29.10 -2.27 -8.73
C LEU A 310 -28.89 -1.32 -9.91
N ASN A 311 -28.45 -1.87 -11.05
CA ASN A 311 -28.40 -1.16 -12.35
C ASN A 311 -27.62 0.16 -12.30
N GLY A 312 -26.60 0.25 -11.43
CA GLY A 312 -25.88 1.49 -11.17
C GLY A 312 -24.60 1.64 -11.99
N GLN A 313 -24.05 2.85 -12.03
CA GLN A 313 -22.69 3.05 -12.56
C GLN A 313 -21.64 2.58 -11.55
N ASN A 314 -21.83 2.84 -10.26
CA ASN A 314 -20.92 2.40 -9.21
C ASN A 314 -21.70 1.78 -8.05
N GLY A 315 -21.04 0.91 -7.28
CA GLY A 315 -21.59 0.32 -6.08
C GLY A 315 -21.13 1.06 -4.82
N ALA A 316 -20.23 0.45 -4.05
CA ALA A 316 -19.55 1.11 -2.94
C ALA A 316 -18.35 1.90 -3.49
N ARG A 317 -18.34 3.22 -3.29
CA ARG A 317 -17.34 4.09 -3.92
C ARG A 317 -16.71 5.05 -2.91
N LEU A 318 -15.40 5.25 -3.04
CA LEU A 318 -14.65 6.33 -2.40
C LEU A 318 -14.10 7.23 -3.50
N LYS A 319 -14.28 8.56 -3.39
CA LYS A 319 -13.85 9.48 -4.45
C LYS A 319 -13.16 10.73 -3.91
N ALA A 320 -11.98 11.04 -4.43
CA ALA A 320 -11.18 12.21 -4.06
C ALA A 320 -10.63 12.92 -5.30
N TRP A 321 -10.57 14.25 -5.22
CA TRP A 321 -10.02 15.09 -6.28
C TRP A 321 -8.49 14.99 -6.36
N ALA A 322 -7.98 15.07 -7.58
CA ALA A 322 -6.56 15.24 -7.94
C ALA A 322 -6.45 16.47 -8.85
N GLY A 323 -5.24 17.02 -9.02
CA GLY A 323 -5.01 18.20 -9.85
C GLY A 323 -4.14 19.27 -9.17
N PRO A 324 -3.70 20.30 -9.92
CA PRO A 324 -2.78 21.31 -9.41
C PRO A 324 -3.39 22.25 -8.36
N ASP A 325 -4.70 22.46 -8.42
CA ASP A 325 -5.44 23.43 -7.60
C ASP A 325 -6.49 22.72 -6.73
N VAL A 326 -6.10 21.63 -6.06
CA VAL A 326 -7.00 20.82 -5.22
C VAL A 326 -6.61 20.87 -3.73
N GLY A 327 -7.53 20.46 -2.88
CA GLY A 327 -7.36 20.38 -1.44
C GLY A 327 -6.71 19.07 -0.99
N TYR A 328 -6.73 18.85 0.31
CA TYR A 328 -6.21 17.64 0.97
C TYR A 328 -7.21 17.16 2.02
N GLY A 329 -7.03 15.96 2.55
CA GLY A 329 -8.09 15.40 3.38
C GLY A 329 -7.86 14.00 3.88
N ARG A 330 -8.94 13.43 4.44
CA ARG A 330 -8.99 11.99 4.71
C ARG A 330 -10.41 11.42 4.67
N ILE A 331 -10.50 10.18 4.22
CA ILE A 331 -11.65 9.31 4.41
C ILE A 331 -11.23 8.22 5.40
N ASN A 332 -11.87 8.15 6.56
CA ASN A 332 -11.38 7.31 7.65
C ASN A 332 -12.52 6.59 8.40
N ASN A 333 -12.27 5.34 8.81
CA ASN A 333 -13.20 4.54 9.62
C ASN A 333 -14.58 4.40 8.94
N ILE A 334 -14.59 3.76 7.77
CA ILE A 334 -15.78 3.52 6.96
C ILE A 334 -16.02 2.03 6.85
N THR A 335 -17.21 1.57 7.22
CA THR A 335 -17.63 0.18 7.07
C THR A 335 -18.78 0.06 6.09
N TYR A 336 -18.60 -0.76 5.07
CA TYR A 336 -19.63 -1.27 4.17
C TYR A 336 -19.87 -2.74 4.50
N LYS A 337 -21.04 -3.05 5.07
CA LYS A 337 -21.39 -4.39 5.54
C LYS A 337 -22.67 -4.90 4.91
N ASN A 338 -22.70 -6.16 4.50
CA ASN A 338 -23.89 -6.80 3.93
C ASN A 338 -24.44 -6.05 2.70
N ILE A 339 -23.60 -5.93 1.65
CA ILE A 339 -23.93 -5.16 0.45
C ILE A 339 -24.24 -6.10 -0.72
N GLN A 340 -25.46 -6.01 -1.25
CA GLN A 340 -25.85 -6.72 -2.46
C GLN A 340 -25.72 -5.80 -3.68
N ILE A 341 -24.96 -6.22 -4.68
CA ILE A 341 -24.71 -5.44 -5.91
C ILE A 341 -25.15 -6.25 -7.13
N GLN A 342 -25.98 -5.70 -8.01
CA GLN A 342 -26.39 -6.39 -9.24
C GLN A 342 -26.40 -5.46 -10.45
N ASN A 343 -25.83 -5.95 -11.55
CA ASN A 343 -25.80 -5.24 -12.82
C ASN A 343 -25.21 -3.82 -12.68
N THR A 344 -24.11 -3.68 -11.95
CA THR A 344 -23.45 -2.40 -11.69
C THR A 344 -22.12 -2.33 -12.44
N ASP A 345 -21.83 -1.23 -13.13
CA ASP A 345 -20.61 -1.11 -13.95
C ASP A 345 -19.34 -1.32 -13.11
N ASN A 346 -19.20 -0.56 -12.01
CA ASN A 346 -18.07 -0.64 -11.10
C ASN A 346 -18.54 -0.98 -9.67
N PRO A 347 -18.59 -2.27 -9.26
CA PRO A 347 -19.17 -2.66 -7.98
C PRO A 347 -18.47 -2.06 -6.75
N VAL A 348 -17.14 -2.08 -6.69
CA VAL A 348 -16.36 -1.48 -5.60
C VAL A 348 -15.25 -0.63 -6.19
N VAL A 349 -15.16 0.63 -5.78
CA VAL A 349 -14.21 1.59 -6.37
C VAL A 349 -13.57 2.49 -5.32
N LEU A 350 -12.26 2.66 -5.40
CA LEU A 350 -11.51 3.75 -4.79
C LEU A 350 -10.92 4.58 -5.93
N ASP A 351 -11.41 5.82 -6.08
CA ASP A 351 -11.08 6.71 -7.18
C ASP A 351 -10.49 8.01 -6.64
N GLN A 352 -9.16 8.09 -6.63
CA GLN A 352 -8.42 9.30 -6.25
C GLN A 352 -7.93 10.09 -7.46
N CYS A 353 -8.56 9.87 -8.62
CA CYS A 353 -8.31 10.55 -9.87
C CYS A 353 -9.62 11.13 -10.43
N TYR A 354 -10.44 11.65 -9.52
CA TYR A 354 -11.85 11.89 -9.77
C TYR A 354 -12.11 12.97 -10.85
N PHE A 355 -13.21 12.79 -11.59
CA PHE A 355 -13.78 13.71 -12.59
C PHE A 355 -13.09 13.71 -13.97
N ASP A 356 -12.82 12.51 -14.50
CA ASP A 356 -12.27 12.28 -15.86
C ASP A 356 -10.96 13.02 -16.15
N ILE A 357 -10.16 13.25 -15.10
CA ILE A 357 -8.82 13.83 -15.23
C ILE A 357 -7.95 12.83 -16.00
N ASN A 358 -7.18 13.32 -16.97
CA ASN A 358 -6.32 12.45 -17.74
C ASN A 358 -5.23 11.86 -16.82
N ALA A 359 -4.93 10.57 -16.99
CA ALA A 359 -3.91 9.85 -16.23
C ALA A 359 -2.55 10.59 -16.15
N THR A 360 -2.13 11.32 -17.19
CA THR A 360 -0.89 12.11 -17.16
C THR A 360 -0.95 13.27 -16.18
N GLU A 361 -2.07 14.00 -16.14
CA GLU A 361 -2.27 15.14 -15.24
C GLU A 361 -2.42 14.65 -13.80
N CYS A 362 -3.14 13.55 -13.61
CA CYS A 362 -3.32 12.90 -12.33
C CYS A 362 -2.01 12.34 -11.75
N ALA A 363 -1.14 11.77 -12.60
CA ALA A 363 0.19 11.34 -12.18
C ALA A 363 1.11 12.53 -11.83
N GLN A 364 0.94 13.67 -12.50
CA GLN A 364 1.71 14.89 -12.21
C GLN A 364 1.23 15.58 -10.92
N TYR A 365 -0.08 15.56 -10.67
CA TYR A 365 -0.74 16.20 -9.54
C TYR A 365 -1.65 15.20 -8.80
N PRO A 366 -1.07 14.19 -8.13
CA PRO A 366 -1.83 13.16 -7.44
C PRO A 366 -2.66 13.71 -6.28
N SER A 367 -3.75 13.03 -5.93
CA SER A 367 -4.59 13.39 -4.79
C SER A 367 -3.83 13.27 -3.46
N ALA A 368 -4.03 14.25 -2.57
CA ALA A 368 -3.46 14.28 -1.22
C ALA A 368 -4.49 13.91 -0.12
N VAL A 369 -5.51 13.12 -0.47
CA VAL A 369 -6.55 12.68 0.47
C VAL A 369 -6.19 11.29 1.00
N ASN A 370 -5.94 11.13 2.30
CA ASN A 370 -5.64 9.82 2.86
C ASN A 370 -6.89 8.93 2.95
N ILE A 371 -6.77 7.62 2.77
CA ILE A 371 -7.89 6.67 2.87
C ILE A 371 -7.51 5.55 3.83
N THR A 372 -8.04 5.56 5.05
CA THR A 372 -7.59 4.66 6.11
C THR A 372 -8.75 3.95 6.81
N ASN A 373 -8.53 2.73 7.30
CA ASN A 373 -9.52 1.99 8.09
C ASN A 373 -10.86 1.83 7.35
N ILE A 374 -10.80 1.22 6.16
CA ILE A 374 -11.97 0.96 5.34
C ILE A 374 -12.24 -0.54 5.36
N LEU A 375 -13.46 -0.93 5.77
CA LEU A 375 -13.88 -2.32 5.78
C LEU A 375 -15.01 -2.53 4.77
N PHE A 376 -14.79 -3.42 3.82
CA PHE A 376 -15.80 -3.96 2.92
C PHE A 376 -16.07 -5.42 3.34
N GLU A 377 -17.17 -5.66 4.06
CA GLU A 377 -17.50 -6.96 4.63
C GLU A 377 -18.79 -7.53 4.03
N ASN A 378 -18.75 -8.79 3.59
CA ASN A 378 -19.90 -9.51 3.06
C ASN A 378 -20.57 -8.74 1.90
N ILE A 379 -19.86 -8.62 0.78
CA ILE A 379 -20.34 -7.98 -0.45
C ILE A 379 -20.55 -9.04 -1.53
N TRP A 380 -21.73 -9.11 -2.14
CA TRP A 380 -22.02 -10.15 -3.14
C TRP A 380 -22.83 -9.67 -4.33
N GLY A 381 -22.65 -10.36 -5.46
CA GLY A 381 -23.50 -10.26 -6.64
C GLY A 381 -22.75 -10.13 -7.96
N THR A 382 -23.17 -9.20 -8.83
CA THR A 382 -22.75 -9.18 -10.24
C THR A 382 -22.41 -7.77 -10.73
N SER A 383 -21.29 -7.61 -11.46
CA SER A 383 -21.06 -6.42 -12.28
C SER A 383 -21.93 -6.45 -13.55
N SER A 384 -22.00 -5.33 -14.27
CA SER A 384 -22.66 -5.28 -15.58
C SER A 384 -21.81 -5.93 -16.70
N GLY A 385 -20.51 -6.14 -16.45
CA GLY A 385 -19.52 -6.61 -17.44
C GLY A 385 -18.96 -5.52 -18.35
N LYS A 386 -19.34 -4.25 -18.15
CA LYS A 386 -18.82 -3.13 -18.93
C LYS A 386 -17.31 -2.95 -18.80
N GLU A 387 -16.78 -3.16 -17.60
CA GLU A 387 -15.34 -3.11 -17.30
C GLU A 387 -14.66 -4.50 -17.44
N GLY A 388 -15.21 -5.37 -18.27
CA GLY A 388 -14.67 -6.71 -18.48
C GLY A 388 -14.75 -7.56 -17.21
N LEU A 389 -13.62 -8.14 -16.78
CA LEU A 389 -13.55 -9.01 -15.60
C LEU A 389 -13.47 -8.23 -14.28
N VAL A 390 -13.19 -6.93 -14.31
CA VAL A 390 -12.97 -6.11 -13.11
C VAL A 390 -14.27 -5.95 -12.33
N VAL A 391 -14.23 -6.31 -11.05
CA VAL A 391 -15.35 -6.16 -10.11
C VAL A 391 -15.00 -5.27 -8.92
N ALA A 392 -13.72 -5.03 -8.67
CA ALA A 392 -13.27 -4.02 -7.71
C ALA A 392 -11.99 -3.36 -8.22
N ASP A 393 -11.92 -2.03 -8.12
CA ASP A 393 -10.72 -1.23 -8.40
C ASP A 393 -10.38 -0.38 -7.18
N LEU A 394 -9.31 -0.75 -6.49
CA LEU A 394 -8.81 -0.13 -5.28
C LEU A 394 -7.44 0.51 -5.52
N THR A 395 -7.40 1.53 -6.38
CA THR A 395 -6.16 2.22 -6.78
C THR A 395 -5.93 3.49 -5.96
N CYS A 396 -5.01 3.43 -5.02
CA CYS A 396 -4.61 4.58 -4.19
C CYS A 396 -3.69 5.55 -4.95
N SER A 397 -3.80 6.82 -4.60
CA SER A 397 -2.95 7.90 -5.08
C SER A 397 -1.53 7.79 -4.50
N PRO A 398 -0.47 8.02 -5.29
CA PRO A 398 0.91 7.94 -4.80
C PRO A 398 1.30 9.04 -3.81
N ALA A 399 0.50 10.11 -3.68
CA ALA A 399 0.72 11.18 -2.69
C ALA A 399 -0.22 11.05 -1.46
N ALA A 400 -1.00 9.97 -1.38
CA ALA A 400 -1.88 9.70 -0.26
C ALA A 400 -1.42 8.46 0.50
N VAL A 401 -1.74 8.43 1.79
CA VAL A 401 -1.61 7.21 2.60
C VAL A 401 -2.90 6.42 2.49
N CYS A 402 -2.82 5.19 1.99
CA CYS A 402 -3.90 4.21 2.08
C CYS A 402 -3.49 3.01 2.93
N THR A 403 -4.07 2.89 4.12
CA THR A 403 -3.75 1.82 5.08
C THR A 403 -5.02 1.14 5.59
N ASN A 404 -4.96 -0.17 5.86
CA ASN A 404 -6.08 -0.91 6.46
C ASN A 404 -7.38 -0.78 5.64
N VAL A 405 -7.27 -0.97 4.32
CA VAL A 405 -8.41 -1.07 3.39
C VAL A 405 -8.63 -2.54 3.08
N THR A 406 -9.69 -3.11 3.66
CA THR A 406 -9.87 -4.56 3.75
C THR A 406 -11.14 -5.01 3.03
N LEU A 407 -11.00 -6.03 2.19
CA LEU A 407 -12.08 -6.79 1.57
C LEU A 407 -12.22 -8.12 2.31
N GLN A 408 -13.38 -8.34 2.94
CA GLN A 408 -13.71 -9.55 3.68
C GLN A 408 -15.02 -10.15 3.15
N ASP A 409 -15.04 -11.45 2.85
CA ASP A 409 -16.22 -12.16 2.36
C ASP A 409 -16.83 -11.51 1.09
N VAL A 410 -15.99 -11.17 0.12
CA VAL A 410 -16.42 -10.56 -1.14
C VAL A 410 -16.63 -11.63 -2.21
N SER A 411 -17.87 -11.75 -2.71
CA SER A 411 -18.30 -12.70 -3.74
C SER A 411 -18.97 -11.96 -4.91
N LEU A 412 -18.16 -11.26 -5.68
CA LEU A 412 -18.58 -10.54 -6.88
C LEU A 412 -18.21 -11.33 -8.14
N THR A 413 -19.09 -11.31 -9.13
CA THR A 413 -18.89 -12.00 -10.40
C THR A 413 -19.10 -11.06 -11.58
N SER A 414 -18.39 -11.29 -12.68
CA SER A 414 -18.58 -10.59 -13.94
C SER A 414 -19.24 -11.50 -14.98
N PRO A 415 -20.23 -11.02 -15.75
CA PRO A 415 -20.75 -11.77 -16.90
C PRO A 415 -19.72 -11.89 -18.05
N ALA A 416 -18.60 -11.15 -18.01
CA ALA A 416 -17.52 -11.25 -18.99
C ALA A 416 -16.68 -12.55 -18.85
N GLY A 417 -16.76 -13.24 -17.71
CA GLY A 417 -16.05 -14.50 -17.47
C GLY A 417 -15.63 -14.69 -16.01
N SER A 418 -14.84 -15.73 -15.78
CA SER A 418 -14.31 -16.11 -14.47
C SER A 418 -12.82 -16.51 -14.57
N PRO A 419 -12.02 -16.31 -13.50
CA PRO A 419 -12.38 -15.61 -12.27
C PRO A 419 -12.56 -14.10 -12.48
N SER A 420 -13.30 -13.45 -11.59
CA SER A 420 -13.45 -11.98 -11.60
C SER A 420 -12.22 -11.31 -11.00
N GLU A 421 -11.91 -10.10 -11.47
CA GLU A 421 -10.66 -9.41 -11.19
C GLU A 421 -10.85 -8.30 -10.15
N ILE A 422 -9.93 -8.24 -9.20
CA ILE A 422 -9.81 -7.17 -8.21
C ILE A 422 -8.46 -6.50 -8.42
N ILE A 423 -8.49 -5.21 -8.72
CA ILE A 423 -7.29 -4.39 -8.89
C ILE A 423 -7.02 -3.71 -7.54
N CYS A 424 -5.78 -3.81 -7.07
CA CYS A 424 -5.33 -3.00 -5.94
C CYS A 424 -3.95 -2.40 -6.22
N SER A 425 -3.74 -1.14 -5.84
CA SER A 425 -2.44 -0.47 -5.92
C SER A 425 -2.32 0.60 -4.83
N GLY A 426 -1.11 0.77 -4.28
CA GLY A 426 -0.82 1.82 -3.29
C GLY A 426 -1.49 1.67 -1.92
N ILE A 427 -1.94 0.46 -1.55
CA ILE A 427 -2.58 0.17 -0.25
C ILE A 427 -1.65 -0.69 0.60
N THR A 428 -1.47 -0.33 1.87
CA THR A 428 -0.68 -1.07 2.86
C THR A 428 -1.56 -1.64 3.98
N GLY A 429 -1.08 -2.66 4.70
CA GLY A 429 -1.79 -3.25 5.85
C GLY A 429 -2.76 -4.40 5.54
N GLY A 430 -2.59 -5.09 4.40
CA GLY A 430 -3.33 -6.31 4.06
C GLY A 430 -4.75 -6.05 3.55
N ILE A 431 -5.01 -6.40 2.28
CA ILE A 431 -6.28 -6.08 1.60
C ILE A 431 -7.35 -7.16 1.85
N GLY A 432 -7.01 -8.29 2.47
CA GLY A 432 -7.93 -9.41 2.71
C GLY A 432 -8.25 -10.26 1.46
N VAL A 433 -7.73 -9.87 0.30
CA VAL A 433 -7.73 -10.62 -0.98
C VAL A 433 -6.37 -10.46 -1.67
N ASP A 434 -5.93 -11.46 -2.45
CA ASP A 434 -4.61 -11.45 -3.10
C ASP A 434 -4.51 -10.44 -4.25
N CYS A 435 -3.76 -9.37 -4.00
CA CYS A 435 -3.36 -8.38 -5.01
C CYS A 435 -1.86 -8.52 -5.34
N GLY A 436 -1.46 -9.71 -5.83
CA GLY A 436 -0.06 -10.09 -6.07
C GLY A 436 0.45 -9.96 -7.52
N SER A 437 1.70 -10.37 -7.77
CA SER A 437 2.32 -10.43 -9.11
C SER A 437 1.71 -11.49 -10.04
N GLY A 438 0.86 -12.37 -9.50
CA GLY A 438 0.18 -13.45 -10.23
C GLY A 438 0.80 -14.84 -10.04
N LYS A 439 1.48 -15.09 -8.90
CA LYS A 439 2.03 -16.42 -8.54
C LYS A 439 0.92 -17.46 -8.35
N THR A 440 -0.08 -17.17 -7.52
CA THR A 440 -1.28 -18.00 -7.33
C THR A 440 -2.02 -18.24 -8.65
N THR A 441 -2.15 -17.19 -9.48
CA THR A 441 -2.72 -17.29 -10.83
C THR A 441 -1.93 -18.21 -11.75
N LEU A 442 -0.58 -18.20 -11.64
CA LEU A 442 0.29 -19.09 -12.41
C LEU A 442 0.11 -20.54 -11.95
N LEU A 443 0.03 -20.80 -10.64
CA LEU A 443 -0.20 -22.14 -10.12
C LEU A 443 -1.54 -22.71 -10.58
N GLU A 444 -2.59 -21.89 -10.53
CA GLU A 444 -3.89 -22.28 -11.05
C GLU A 444 -3.79 -22.63 -12.54
N HIS A 445 -3.12 -21.80 -13.33
CA HIS A 445 -2.88 -22.06 -14.75
C HIS A 445 -2.08 -23.36 -15.00
N ILE A 446 -1.09 -23.66 -14.16
CA ILE A 446 -0.34 -24.93 -14.22
C ILE A 446 -1.28 -26.12 -13.95
N LEU A 447 -2.06 -26.08 -12.86
CA LEU A 447 -2.94 -27.18 -12.44
C LEU A 447 -4.11 -27.41 -13.41
N GLN A 448 -4.59 -26.37 -14.08
CA GLN A 448 -5.69 -26.48 -15.05
C GLN A 448 -5.24 -26.87 -16.46
N SER A 449 -3.93 -26.80 -16.75
CA SER A 449 -3.42 -27.03 -18.10
C SER A 449 -3.43 -28.53 -18.45
N PRO A 450 -4.22 -28.98 -19.44
CA PRO A 450 -4.35 -30.41 -19.76
C PRO A 450 -3.11 -31.01 -20.46
N ASP A 451 -2.13 -30.18 -20.85
CA ASP A 451 -1.15 -30.50 -21.89
C ASP A 451 0.26 -30.86 -21.39
N HIS A 452 0.54 -30.71 -20.09
CA HIS A 452 1.86 -31.01 -19.51
C HIS A 452 2.06 -32.51 -19.21
N GLY A 453 0.99 -33.26 -18.92
CA GLY A 453 1.03 -34.73 -18.78
C GLY A 453 1.79 -35.26 -17.56
N LEU A 454 2.17 -34.40 -16.62
CA LEU A 454 2.88 -34.72 -15.38
C LEU A 454 1.90 -34.85 -14.20
N ARG A 455 2.19 -35.73 -13.25
CA ARG A 455 1.50 -35.76 -11.94
C ARG A 455 2.20 -34.82 -10.96
N ILE A 456 1.58 -33.67 -10.70
CA ILE A 456 2.20 -32.57 -9.96
C ILE A 456 1.73 -32.59 -8.49
N ALA A 457 2.67 -32.42 -7.57
CA ALA A 457 2.39 -31.98 -6.21
C ALA A 457 2.72 -30.50 -6.08
N VAL A 458 1.90 -29.74 -5.36
CA VAL A 458 2.14 -28.31 -5.11
C VAL A 458 2.38 -28.11 -3.63
N ILE A 459 3.49 -27.47 -3.29
CA ILE A 459 3.81 -27.00 -1.95
C ILE A 459 3.62 -25.48 -1.95
N VAL A 460 2.70 -24.97 -1.13
CA VAL A 460 2.47 -23.53 -0.98
C VAL A 460 3.00 -23.08 0.37
N ASN A 461 3.91 -22.09 0.35
CA ASN A 461 4.38 -21.40 1.54
C ASN A 461 3.69 -20.03 1.67
N ASP A 462 2.82 -19.89 2.67
CA ASP A 462 2.15 -18.63 2.99
C ASP A 462 2.56 -18.17 4.39
N MET A 463 2.84 -16.87 4.53
CA MET A 463 3.25 -16.24 5.80
C MET A 463 2.06 -15.71 6.60
N SER A 464 0.86 -15.67 6.00
CA SER A 464 -0.33 -15.14 6.64
C SER A 464 -1.05 -16.20 7.48
N SER A 465 -1.65 -15.79 8.61
CA SER A 465 -2.44 -16.68 9.49
C SER A 465 -3.75 -17.17 8.87
N LEU A 466 -4.16 -16.56 7.74
CA LEU A 466 -5.33 -16.90 6.95
C LEU A 466 -4.87 -17.30 5.55
N ASN A 467 -4.72 -18.61 5.29
CA ASN A 467 -4.24 -19.12 3.99
C ASN A 467 -5.21 -18.83 2.84
N ILE A 468 -5.05 -17.70 2.15
CA ILE A 468 -5.90 -17.32 1.01
C ILE A 468 -5.52 -18.15 -0.22
N ASP A 469 -4.23 -18.26 -0.52
CA ASP A 469 -3.68 -18.93 -1.70
C ASP A 469 -4.13 -20.40 -1.83
N ALA A 470 -3.96 -21.15 -0.74
CA ALA A 470 -4.26 -22.58 -0.76
C ALA A 470 -5.78 -22.89 -0.63
N THR A 471 -6.58 -21.90 -0.21
CA THR A 471 -8.04 -21.99 -0.14
C THR A 471 -8.66 -21.69 -1.51
N LEU A 472 -8.12 -20.71 -2.25
CA LEU A 472 -8.47 -20.41 -3.64
C LEU A 472 -8.30 -21.65 -4.55
N ILE A 473 -7.19 -22.38 -4.40
CA ILE A 473 -6.93 -23.61 -5.18
C ILE A 473 -7.89 -24.76 -4.80
N LYS A 474 -8.32 -24.86 -3.53
CA LYS A 474 -9.24 -25.92 -3.06
C LYS A 474 -10.70 -25.72 -3.49
N HIS A 475 -11.15 -24.48 -3.70
CA HIS A 475 -12.55 -24.18 -4.03
C HIS A 475 -12.88 -24.31 -5.52
N HIS A 476 -11.89 -24.31 -6.40
CA HIS A 476 -12.10 -24.63 -7.81
C HIS A 476 -12.08 -26.15 -8.03
N THR A 477 -13.05 -26.64 -8.79
CA THR A 477 -13.29 -28.08 -9.00
C THR A 477 -12.19 -28.67 -9.89
N VAL A 478 -11.02 -28.96 -9.30
CA VAL A 478 -9.94 -29.68 -9.98
C VAL A 478 -10.44 -31.09 -10.26
N SER A 479 -10.63 -31.36 -11.55
CA SER A 479 -11.24 -32.58 -12.05
C SER A 479 -10.25 -33.75 -11.92
N HIS A 480 -10.67 -34.79 -11.19
CA HIS A 480 -10.12 -36.16 -11.22
C HIS A 480 -8.67 -36.41 -10.71
N THR A 481 -8.53 -36.68 -9.41
CA THR A 481 -7.71 -37.78 -8.84
C THR A 481 -6.19 -37.88 -9.12
N LYS A 482 -5.44 -36.81 -9.42
CA LYS A 482 -3.99 -36.92 -9.72
C LYS A 482 -3.03 -35.95 -9.03
N GLU A 483 -3.49 -35.07 -8.14
CA GLU A 483 -2.68 -33.97 -7.60
C GLU A 483 -2.76 -33.89 -6.08
N SER A 484 -1.64 -33.58 -5.41
CA SER A 484 -1.56 -33.38 -3.95
C SER A 484 -1.10 -31.96 -3.60
N LEU A 485 -1.90 -31.23 -2.81
CA LEU A 485 -1.58 -29.90 -2.30
C LEU A 485 -1.10 -29.99 -0.85
N ILE A 486 0.12 -29.54 -0.58
CA ILE A 486 0.77 -29.51 0.74
C ILE A 486 0.98 -28.04 1.13
N GLN A 487 0.72 -27.72 2.39
CA GLN A 487 0.76 -26.35 2.91
C GLN A 487 1.83 -26.29 4.01
N LEU A 488 2.73 -25.32 3.89
CA LEU A 488 3.69 -24.96 4.94
C LEU A 488 3.27 -23.59 5.50
N GLN A 489 3.22 -23.47 6.83
CA GLN A 489 2.63 -22.32 7.53
C GLN A 489 3.56 -21.80 8.61
N ASN A 490 3.38 -20.53 8.98
CA ASN A 490 4.05 -19.87 10.09
C ASN A 490 5.58 -19.79 9.94
N GLY A 491 6.06 -19.46 8.74
CA GLY A 491 7.49 -19.23 8.51
C GLY A 491 7.93 -19.15 7.04
N CYS A 492 9.18 -18.75 6.80
CA CYS A 492 9.77 -18.72 5.46
C CYS A 492 10.45 -20.05 5.20
N ILE A 493 10.20 -20.66 4.04
CA ILE A 493 11.01 -21.78 3.57
C ILE A 493 12.48 -21.42 3.31
N CYS A 494 12.81 -20.13 3.27
CA CYS A 494 14.18 -19.64 3.15
C CYS A 494 14.98 -19.77 4.46
N CYS A 495 14.37 -19.49 5.62
CA CYS A 495 15.08 -19.47 6.91
C CYS A 495 14.47 -20.41 7.96
N THR A 496 13.18 -20.30 8.28
CA THR A 496 12.57 -21.00 9.42
C THR A 496 11.98 -22.37 9.08
N LEU A 497 11.47 -22.58 7.87
CA LEU A 497 10.77 -23.82 7.46
C LEU A 497 11.62 -24.74 6.56
N ARG A 498 12.95 -24.56 6.52
CA ARG A 498 13.84 -25.39 5.67
C ARG A 498 13.74 -26.87 6.01
N GLY A 499 13.65 -27.21 7.31
CA GLY A 499 13.52 -28.60 7.79
C GLY A 499 12.17 -29.23 7.44
N ASP A 500 11.08 -28.46 7.54
CA ASP A 500 9.74 -28.91 7.17
C ASP A 500 9.63 -29.15 5.66
N LEU A 501 10.20 -28.25 4.85
CA LEU A 501 10.27 -28.41 3.39
C LEU A 501 11.04 -29.69 3.02
N LEU A 502 12.20 -29.92 3.63
CA LEU A 502 13.00 -31.13 3.40
C LEU A 502 12.22 -32.40 3.73
N SER A 503 11.48 -32.39 4.85
CA SER A 503 10.68 -33.54 5.30
C SER A 503 9.50 -33.84 4.37
N GLU A 504 8.79 -32.82 3.90
CA GLU A 504 7.67 -33.01 2.95
C GLU A 504 8.16 -33.47 1.57
N LEU A 505 9.26 -32.90 1.06
CA LEU A 505 9.88 -33.38 -0.17
C LEU A 505 10.30 -34.85 -0.06
N ALA A 506 10.91 -35.21 1.05
CA ALA A 506 11.31 -36.59 1.31
C ALA A 506 10.10 -37.54 1.34
N ARG A 507 9.02 -37.16 2.01
CA ARG A 507 7.76 -37.93 2.01
C ARG A 507 7.20 -38.11 0.60
N LEU A 508 7.16 -37.04 -0.20
CA LEU A 508 6.66 -37.08 -1.58
C LEU A 508 7.48 -38.01 -2.47
N THR A 509 8.80 -38.07 -2.32
CA THR A 509 9.65 -38.97 -3.14
C THR A 509 9.36 -40.46 -2.89
N THR A 510 8.83 -40.83 -1.72
CA THR A 510 8.45 -42.22 -1.42
C THR A 510 7.11 -42.62 -2.04
N GLN A 511 6.28 -41.64 -2.43
CA GLN A 511 4.99 -41.87 -3.06
C GLN A 511 5.16 -41.99 -4.58
N LYS A 512 4.85 -43.16 -5.16
CA LYS A 512 4.93 -43.40 -6.63
C LYS A 512 3.90 -42.63 -7.47
N GLU A 513 3.13 -41.76 -6.83
CA GLU A 513 1.99 -41.05 -7.41
C GLU A 513 2.38 -39.66 -7.93
N VAL A 514 3.51 -39.09 -7.51
CA VAL A 514 3.99 -37.75 -7.88
C VAL A 514 5.22 -37.86 -8.78
N GLU A 515 5.24 -37.09 -9.87
CA GLU A 515 6.35 -37.03 -10.85
C GLU A 515 7.08 -35.68 -10.82
N TYR A 516 6.43 -34.63 -10.32
CA TYR A 516 6.98 -33.28 -10.29
C TYR A 516 6.44 -32.52 -9.09
N VAL A 517 7.27 -31.67 -8.46
CA VAL A 517 6.85 -30.82 -7.34
C VAL A 517 7.01 -29.35 -7.76
N VAL A 518 5.96 -28.56 -7.59
CA VAL A 518 6.01 -27.11 -7.74
C VAL A 518 5.98 -26.49 -6.35
N ILE A 519 6.98 -25.68 -6.03
CA ILE A 519 7.08 -24.99 -4.74
C ILE A 519 6.78 -23.52 -4.99
N GLU A 520 5.69 -23.03 -4.40
CA GLU A 520 5.44 -21.60 -4.29
C GLU A 520 6.08 -21.09 -3.01
N SER A 521 7.10 -20.26 -3.18
CA SER A 521 7.72 -19.53 -2.10
C SER A 521 6.97 -18.23 -1.82
N THR A 522 7.18 -17.67 -0.63
CA THR A 522 6.62 -16.37 -0.27
C THR A 522 7.27 -15.30 -1.14
N GLY A 523 6.57 -14.17 -1.34
CA GLY A 523 7.13 -13.03 -2.09
C GLY A 523 8.43 -12.47 -1.50
N ILE A 524 8.71 -12.80 -0.23
CA ILE A 524 9.90 -12.35 0.51
C ILE A 524 11.02 -13.41 0.60
N SER A 525 10.86 -14.57 -0.05
CA SER A 525 11.82 -15.67 0.05
C SER A 525 13.11 -15.38 -0.72
N GLU A 526 14.25 -15.76 -0.13
CA GLU A 526 15.55 -15.74 -0.79
C GLU A 526 15.75 -17.00 -1.65
N PRO A 527 15.96 -16.86 -2.97
CA PRO A 527 16.04 -18.01 -3.85
C PRO A 527 17.24 -18.94 -3.59
N MET A 528 18.40 -18.39 -3.19
CA MET A 528 19.60 -19.18 -2.93
C MET A 528 19.41 -20.14 -1.75
N GLN A 529 18.92 -19.62 -0.62
CA GLN A 529 18.68 -20.42 0.59
C GLN A 529 17.68 -21.57 0.33
N VAL A 530 16.67 -21.32 -0.50
CA VAL A 530 15.73 -22.37 -0.93
C VAL A 530 16.45 -23.41 -1.79
N ALA A 531 17.27 -23.01 -2.76
CA ALA A 531 18.01 -23.94 -3.61
C ALA A 531 19.06 -24.77 -2.85
N GLU A 532 19.73 -24.18 -1.86
CA GLU A 532 20.68 -24.89 -0.98
C GLU A 532 20.06 -26.05 -0.22
N THR A 533 18.75 -26.02 0.02
CA THR A 533 18.02 -27.13 0.68
C THR A 533 18.12 -28.44 -0.12
N PHE A 534 18.45 -28.37 -1.42
CA PHE A 534 18.67 -29.54 -2.28
C PHE A 534 20.13 -30.04 -2.28
N THR A 535 21.04 -29.42 -1.54
CA THR A 535 22.47 -29.80 -1.51
C THR A 535 22.74 -31.00 -0.58
N ALA A 536 23.86 -31.68 -0.82
CA ALA A 536 24.29 -32.81 0.02
C ALA A 536 24.75 -32.33 1.40
N GLU A 537 25.43 -31.18 1.41
CA GLU A 537 26.01 -30.50 2.56
C GLU A 537 24.93 -30.10 3.56
N PHE A 538 23.83 -29.49 3.07
CA PHE A 538 22.70 -29.13 3.92
C PHE A 538 22.00 -30.36 4.51
N SER A 539 21.81 -31.41 3.70
CA SER A 539 21.23 -32.68 4.16
C SER A 539 22.06 -33.31 5.29
N ALA A 540 23.39 -33.26 5.18
CA ALA A 540 24.31 -33.76 6.20
C ALA A 540 24.30 -32.90 7.47
N ALA A 541 24.31 -31.57 7.33
CA ALA A 541 24.25 -30.63 8.45
C ALA A 541 22.96 -30.80 9.28
N MET A 542 21.82 -31.02 8.61
CA MET A 542 20.54 -31.27 9.29
C MET A 542 20.52 -32.59 10.05
N VAL A 543 21.13 -33.66 9.53
CA VAL A 543 21.25 -34.93 10.26
C VAL A 543 22.12 -34.80 11.50
N GLN A 544 23.19 -33.99 11.42
CA GLN A 544 24.05 -33.72 12.57
C GLN A 544 23.33 -32.89 13.64
N ALA A 545 22.62 -31.84 13.25
CA ALA A 545 21.80 -31.03 14.16
C ALA A 545 20.67 -31.86 14.81
N GLU A 546 20.06 -32.78 14.06
CA GLU A 546 19.06 -33.72 14.56
C GLU A 546 19.61 -34.67 15.63
N ALA A 547 20.82 -35.20 15.42
CA ALA A 547 21.50 -36.08 16.37
C ALA A 547 21.81 -35.39 17.72
N GLU A 548 21.87 -34.05 17.72
CA GLU A 548 22.13 -33.21 18.89
C GLU A 548 20.86 -32.67 19.56
N GLY A 549 19.65 -33.00 19.06
CA GLY A 549 18.37 -32.68 19.72
C GLY A 549 17.25 -32.12 18.83
N GLY A 550 17.19 -32.49 17.55
CA GLY A 550 16.29 -31.89 16.55
C GLY A 550 14.77 -32.12 16.71
N VAL A 551 14.01 -31.31 15.97
CA VAL A 551 12.55 -31.06 16.06
C VAL A 551 11.70 -32.06 15.27
N LEU A 552 12.30 -32.95 14.46
CA LEU A 552 11.53 -33.83 13.57
C LEU A 552 10.89 -35.03 14.28
N ASP A 553 9.79 -35.50 13.71
CA ASP A 553 9.06 -36.67 14.18
C ASP A 553 9.79 -38.00 13.87
N ASP A 554 9.36 -39.10 14.51
CA ASP A 554 10.02 -40.42 14.40
C ASP A 554 10.02 -41.00 12.97
N GLU A 555 9.16 -40.49 12.08
CA GLU A 555 9.05 -40.91 10.69
C GLU A 555 9.99 -40.10 9.79
N GLY A 556 10.03 -38.77 9.97
CA GLY A 556 10.98 -37.86 9.34
C GLY A 556 12.43 -38.22 9.65
N LYS A 557 12.72 -38.59 10.91
CA LYS A 557 14.04 -39.10 11.34
C LYS A 557 14.54 -40.29 10.52
N LYS A 558 13.68 -41.29 10.29
CA LYS A 558 14.04 -42.48 9.51
C LYS A 558 14.27 -42.16 8.03
N ILE A 559 13.51 -41.20 7.51
CA ILE A 559 13.59 -40.81 6.11
C ILE A 559 14.85 -39.98 5.87
N LEU A 560 15.20 -39.04 6.77
CA LEU A 560 16.45 -38.28 6.71
C LEU A 560 17.69 -39.16 6.83
N ASP A 561 17.67 -40.15 7.73
CA ASP A 561 18.77 -41.10 7.88
C ASP A 561 18.94 -41.98 6.62
N GLN A 562 17.83 -42.33 5.96
CA GLN A 562 17.85 -43.00 4.65
C GLN A 562 18.42 -42.09 3.54
N ILE A 563 18.02 -40.82 3.50
CA ILE A 563 18.51 -39.83 2.53
C ILE A 563 20.02 -39.62 2.69
N ASN A 564 20.51 -39.48 3.92
CA ASN A 564 21.93 -39.32 4.20
C ASN A 564 22.74 -40.59 3.85
N THR A 565 22.19 -41.77 4.15
CA THR A 565 22.82 -43.06 3.75
C THR A 565 22.90 -43.20 2.22
N LEU A 566 21.95 -42.62 1.49
CA LEU A 566 21.96 -42.58 0.03
C LEU A 566 22.90 -41.49 -0.51
N GLY A 567 23.30 -40.50 0.29
CA GLY A 567 24.24 -39.45 -0.09
C GLY A 567 23.62 -38.06 -0.28
N GLY A 568 22.39 -37.82 0.16
CA GLY A 568 21.72 -36.50 0.15
C GLY A 568 20.45 -36.44 -0.72
N LEU A 569 19.60 -35.41 -0.49
CA LEU A 569 18.31 -35.25 -1.17
C LEU A 569 18.45 -35.18 -2.71
N HIS A 570 19.56 -34.61 -3.19
CA HIS A 570 19.87 -34.48 -4.62
C HIS A 570 19.85 -35.80 -5.41
N GLN A 571 19.97 -36.96 -4.75
CA GLN A 571 19.87 -38.27 -5.40
C GLN A 571 18.43 -38.74 -5.60
N LEU A 572 17.48 -38.18 -4.86
CA LEU A 572 16.06 -38.54 -4.90
C LEU A 572 15.24 -37.49 -5.66
N SER A 573 15.58 -36.22 -5.54
CA SER A 573 14.95 -35.11 -6.24
C SER A 573 16.00 -34.11 -6.71
N THR A 574 15.75 -33.49 -7.86
CA THR A 574 16.63 -32.48 -8.46
C THR A 574 15.84 -31.20 -8.68
N LEU A 575 16.45 -30.05 -8.40
CA LEU A 575 15.86 -28.75 -8.74
C LEU A 575 15.94 -28.56 -10.26
N ASP A 576 14.79 -28.38 -10.92
CA ASP A 576 14.68 -28.36 -12.39
C ASP A 576 14.82 -26.96 -12.99
N THR A 577 14.05 -26.00 -12.49
CA THR A 577 13.93 -24.64 -13.02
C THR A 577 13.48 -23.69 -11.91
N THR A 578 14.09 -22.51 -11.81
CA THR A 578 13.62 -21.41 -10.96
C THR A 578 12.82 -20.40 -11.79
N VAL A 579 11.65 -20.00 -11.31
CA VAL A 579 10.72 -19.11 -12.04
C VAL A 579 10.38 -17.89 -11.21
N THR A 580 10.68 -16.70 -11.73
CA THR A 580 10.31 -15.42 -11.09
C THR A 580 9.15 -14.78 -11.84
N VAL A 581 8.08 -14.46 -11.11
CA VAL A 581 6.87 -13.80 -11.66
C VAL A 581 6.88 -12.32 -11.29
N ILE A 582 7.11 -11.47 -12.29
CA ILE A 582 7.23 -10.03 -12.14
C ILE A 582 5.89 -9.36 -12.41
N ASP A 583 5.48 -8.47 -11.51
CA ASP A 583 4.40 -7.51 -11.75
C ASP A 583 4.92 -6.37 -12.65
N ALA A 584 4.62 -6.41 -13.95
CA ALA A 584 5.09 -5.38 -14.89
C ALA A 584 4.54 -3.99 -14.57
N PHE A 585 3.34 -3.88 -13.97
CA PHE A 585 2.73 -2.59 -13.69
C PHE A 585 3.47 -1.86 -12.56
N ASN A 586 3.91 -2.59 -11.53
CA ASN A 586 4.54 -2.02 -10.33
C ASN A 586 6.08 -2.14 -10.32
N LEU A 587 6.72 -2.80 -11.29
CA LEU A 587 8.17 -3.09 -11.26
C LEU A 587 9.03 -1.81 -11.09
N LEU A 588 8.79 -0.80 -11.91
CA LEU A 588 9.64 0.41 -11.93
C LEU A 588 9.47 1.23 -10.63
N SER A 589 8.26 1.33 -10.10
CA SER A 589 8.01 2.01 -8.82
C SER A 589 8.62 1.24 -7.64
N ASN A 590 8.60 -0.09 -7.69
CA ASN A 590 9.21 -0.93 -6.66
C ASN A 590 10.75 -0.90 -6.68
N LEU A 591 11.39 -0.43 -7.75
CA LEU A 591 12.86 -0.24 -7.80
C LEU A 591 13.30 1.12 -7.26
N ASP A 592 12.39 2.10 -7.25
CA ASP A 592 12.64 3.48 -6.82
C ASP A 592 12.26 3.71 -5.35
N THR A 593 11.87 2.66 -4.61
CA THR A 593 11.51 2.69 -3.18
C THR A 593 12.70 2.43 -2.25
N THR A 594 12.63 2.99 -1.04
CA THR A 594 13.54 2.75 0.10
C THR A 594 12.95 1.84 1.17
N ASP A 595 11.73 1.34 0.97
CA ASP A 595 11.03 0.59 2.01
C ASP A 595 11.81 -0.72 2.32
N PHE A 596 12.01 -0.95 3.61
CA PHE A 596 12.48 -2.24 4.10
C PHE A 596 11.38 -3.28 3.95
N LEU A 597 11.77 -4.56 3.97
CA LEU A 597 10.78 -5.64 4.03
C LEU A 597 9.86 -5.45 5.26
N SER A 598 10.41 -5.02 6.41
CA SER A 598 9.70 -4.76 7.66
C SER A 598 8.63 -3.66 7.53
N ASP A 599 8.90 -2.62 6.75
CA ASP A 599 7.96 -1.51 6.52
C ASP A 599 6.70 -1.96 5.76
N ARG A 600 6.86 -2.92 4.83
CA ARG A 600 5.77 -3.37 3.95
C ARG A 600 5.02 -4.59 4.49
N TYR A 601 5.71 -5.49 5.17
CA TYR A 601 5.15 -6.75 5.65
C TYR A 601 4.94 -6.79 7.18
N GLY A 602 5.53 -5.85 7.92
CA GLY A 602 5.40 -5.68 9.37
C GLY A 602 6.61 -6.25 10.14
N ALA A 603 7.15 -5.49 11.09
CA ALA A 603 8.34 -5.86 11.87
C ALA A 603 8.19 -7.19 12.64
N ASP A 604 6.97 -7.52 13.10
CA ASP A 604 6.71 -8.78 13.83
C ASP A 604 6.76 -10.04 12.94
N THR A 605 6.79 -9.87 11.62
CA THR A 605 6.72 -10.98 10.64
C THR A 605 8.05 -11.30 9.97
N ILE A 606 9.04 -10.43 10.15
CA ILE A 606 10.38 -10.55 9.57
C ILE A 606 11.34 -10.72 10.73
N ILE A 607 12.33 -11.61 10.56
CA ILE A 607 13.36 -11.79 11.59
C ILE A 607 14.07 -10.44 11.82
N PRO A 608 14.26 -9.99 13.07
CA PRO A 608 14.83 -8.67 13.37
C PRO A 608 16.16 -8.38 12.66
N GLU A 609 16.90 -9.42 12.30
CA GLU A 609 18.20 -9.36 11.62
C GLU A 609 18.10 -9.26 10.08
N ASP A 610 16.91 -9.33 9.47
CA ASP A 610 16.71 -9.21 8.02
C ASP A 610 16.39 -7.76 7.62
N GLU A 611 17.44 -6.97 7.47
CA GLU A 611 17.41 -5.55 7.08
C GLU A 611 17.31 -5.34 5.55
N ARG A 612 16.90 -6.35 4.78
CA ARG A 612 16.84 -6.21 3.33
C ARG A 612 15.73 -5.26 2.89
N THR A 613 15.98 -4.60 1.77
CA THR A 613 14.96 -3.78 1.10
C THR A 613 14.21 -4.59 0.05
N ILE A 614 13.03 -4.08 -0.34
CA ILE A 614 12.22 -4.68 -1.41
C ILE A 614 13.00 -4.67 -2.74
N SER A 615 13.77 -3.61 -2.99
CA SER A 615 14.53 -3.43 -4.23
C SER A 615 15.63 -4.49 -4.38
N ASP A 616 16.39 -4.74 -3.32
CA ASP A 616 17.47 -5.75 -3.33
C ASP A 616 16.91 -7.14 -3.55
N LEU A 617 15.91 -7.52 -2.75
CA LEU A 617 15.29 -8.84 -2.86
C LEU A 617 14.69 -9.07 -4.27
N MET A 618 14.00 -8.07 -4.82
CA MET A 618 13.40 -8.19 -6.15
C MET A 618 14.47 -8.37 -7.24
N VAL A 619 15.60 -7.66 -7.12
CA VAL A 619 16.73 -7.81 -8.04
C VAL A 619 17.37 -9.19 -7.90
N ASP A 620 17.58 -9.68 -6.68
CA ASP A 620 18.15 -11.02 -6.45
C ASP A 620 17.23 -12.12 -7.01
N GLN A 621 15.92 -11.97 -6.86
CA GLN A 621 14.92 -12.86 -7.48
C GLN A 621 14.97 -12.82 -9.02
N ILE A 622 15.28 -11.66 -9.62
CA ILE A 622 15.48 -11.53 -11.07
C ILE A 622 16.79 -12.18 -11.50
N GLU A 623 17.89 -11.92 -10.79
CA GLU A 623 19.24 -12.43 -11.09
C GLU A 623 19.32 -13.96 -10.95
N PHE A 624 18.57 -14.54 -10.02
CA PHE A 624 18.59 -15.98 -9.75
C PHE A 624 17.70 -16.82 -10.69
N ALA A 625 16.76 -16.20 -11.39
CA ALA A 625 15.77 -16.91 -12.18
C ALA A 625 16.36 -17.60 -13.43
N ASP A 626 15.91 -18.82 -13.71
CA ASP A 626 16.11 -19.47 -15.02
C ASP A 626 15.09 -18.99 -16.06
N VAL A 627 13.86 -18.74 -15.59
CA VAL A 627 12.75 -18.23 -16.40
C VAL A 627 12.09 -17.07 -15.68
N ILE A 628 11.88 -15.97 -16.40
CA ILE A 628 11.22 -14.78 -15.87
C ILE A 628 9.91 -14.58 -16.61
N LEU A 629 8.79 -14.59 -15.88
CA LEU A 629 7.47 -14.25 -16.40
C LEU A 629 7.19 -12.78 -16.08
N ILE A 630 7.24 -11.92 -17.08
CA ILE A 630 6.78 -10.54 -16.97
C ILE A 630 5.27 -10.54 -17.17
N ASN A 631 4.53 -10.52 -16.06
CA ASN A 631 3.07 -10.64 -16.02
C ASN A 631 2.38 -9.27 -15.98
N LYS A 632 1.07 -9.23 -16.26
CA LYS A 632 0.25 -8.00 -16.37
C LYS A 632 0.67 -7.08 -17.52
N MET A 633 1.19 -7.65 -18.61
CA MET A 633 1.64 -6.88 -19.78
C MET A 633 0.52 -6.10 -20.49
N ASP A 634 -0.72 -6.53 -20.30
CA ASP A 634 -1.95 -5.88 -20.76
C ASP A 634 -2.18 -4.51 -20.09
N MET A 635 -1.81 -4.36 -18.82
CA MET A 635 -1.90 -3.08 -18.09
C MET A 635 -0.95 -2.01 -18.66
N LEU A 636 0.06 -2.40 -19.42
CA LEU A 636 1.02 -1.50 -20.07
C LEU A 636 0.67 -1.18 -21.53
N ALA A 637 -0.50 -1.60 -22.03
CA ALA A 637 -0.92 -1.36 -23.41
C ALA A 637 -0.92 0.14 -23.79
N ALA A 638 -1.24 1.02 -22.84
CA ALA A 638 -1.24 2.47 -23.01
C ALA A 638 0.13 3.13 -22.72
N ARG A 639 1.13 2.38 -22.22
CA ARG A 639 2.47 2.88 -21.83
C ARG A 639 3.58 2.09 -22.54
N PRO A 640 3.70 2.20 -23.87
CA PRO A 640 4.67 1.40 -24.64
C PRO A 640 6.13 1.67 -24.25
N HIS A 641 6.44 2.89 -23.79
CA HIS A 641 7.77 3.24 -23.31
C HIS A 641 8.17 2.46 -22.05
N ASP A 642 7.26 2.37 -21.06
CA ASP A 642 7.49 1.66 -19.80
C ASP A 642 7.62 0.16 -20.04
N ARG A 643 6.78 -0.38 -20.93
CA ARG A 643 6.87 -1.78 -21.38
C ARG A 643 8.26 -2.11 -21.90
N ASP A 644 8.78 -1.31 -22.82
CA ASP A 644 10.09 -1.57 -23.40
C ASP A 644 11.20 -1.35 -22.35
N ARG A 645 11.04 -0.38 -21.44
CA ARG A 645 11.96 -0.12 -20.32
C ARG A 645 12.07 -1.33 -19.39
N ILE A 646 10.94 -1.91 -19.00
CA ILE A 646 10.87 -3.10 -18.15
C ILE A 646 11.55 -4.30 -18.81
N LEU A 647 11.23 -4.57 -20.08
CA LEU A 647 11.82 -5.69 -20.80
C LEU A 647 13.35 -5.55 -20.92
N ARG A 648 13.83 -4.33 -21.22
CA ARG A 648 15.26 -4.03 -21.28
C ARG A 648 15.95 -4.23 -19.93
N LEU A 649 15.34 -3.71 -18.87
CA LEU A 649 15.89 -3.82 -17.53
C LEU A 649 16.05 -5.28 -17.11
N VAL A 650 14.97 -6.06 -17.21
CA VAL A 650 14.97 -7.49 -16.81
C VAL A 650 16.02 -8.28 -17.59
N THR A 651 16.11 -8.06 -18.91
CA THR A 651 17.09 -8.75 -19.76
C THR A 651 18.53 -8.33 -19.46
N THR A 652 18.74 -7.10 -18.97
CA THR A 652 20.08 -6.61 -18.61
C THR A 652 20.52 -7.14 -17.26
N LEU A 653 19.60 -7.19 -16.28
CA LEU A 653 19.87 -7.75 -14.95
C LEU A 653 20.19 -9.25 -15.03
N ASN A 654 19.41 -10.00 -15.82
CA ASN A 654 19.65 -11.43 -16.03
C ASN A 654 19.67 -11.79 -17.53
N PRO A 655 20.84 -11.71 -18.19
CA PRO A 655 21.00 -12.05 -19.60
C PRO A 655 20.82 -13.54 -19.91
N ALA A 656 20.94 -14.41 -18.90
CA ALA A 656 20.89 -15.85 -19.06
C ALA A 656 19.48 -16.43 -18.90
N ALA A 657 18.57 -15.69 -18.25
CA ALA A 657 17.18 -16.09 -18.06
C ALA A 657 16.39 -16.09 -19.37
N LYS A 658 15.47 -17.03 -19.48
CA LYS A 658 14.42 -16.99 -20.51
C LYS A 658 13.32 -16.03 -20.07
N VAL A 659 13.16 -14.92 -20.78
CA VAL A 659 12.12 -13.91 -20.48
C VAL A 659 10.86 -14.17 -21.30
N LEU A 660 9.71 -14.29 -20.65
CA LEU A 660 8.39 -14.51 -21.26
C LEU A 660 7.43 -13.40 -20.83
N GLN A 661 6.71 -12.84 -21.78
CA GLN A 661 5.68 -11.82 -21.53
C GLN A 661 4.31 -12.50 -21.41
N THR A 662 3.59 -12.22 -20.34
CA THR A 662 2.30 -12.86 -20.04
C THR A 662 1.27 -11.85 -19.56
N SER A 663 0.01 -12.24 -19.72
CA SER A 663 -1.15 -11.60 -19.10
C SER A 663 -1.93 -12.70 -18.40
N TYR A 664 -2.36 -12.45 -17.16
CA TYR A 664 -3.00 -13.45 -16.30
C TYR A 664 -2.18 -14.74 -16.15
N SER A 665 -0.84 -14.63 -16.13
CA SER A 665 0.09 -15.75 -16.00
C SER A 665 -0.07 -16.86 -17.05
N ARG A 666 -0.72 -16.56 -18.19
CA ARG A 666 -0.93 -17.53 -19.27
C ARG A 666 0.36 -17.75 -20.03
N VAL A 667 0.93 -18.93 -19.88
CA VAL A 667 2.18 -19.37 -20.53
C VAL A 667 2.06 -20.83 -20.95
N ASP A 668 2.84 -21.27 -21.93
CA ASP A 668 2.99 -22.72 -22.16
C ASP A 668 3.73 -23.33 -20.96
N VAL A 669 3.06 -24.21 -20.22
CA VAL A 669 3.58 -24.82 -18.99
C VAL A 669 4.89 -25.58 -19.23
N LYS A 670 5.13 -26.07 -20.45
CA LYS A 670 6.40 -26.74 -20.83
C LYS A 670 7.59 -25.80 -20.90
N GLU A 671 7.35 -24.49 -20.90
CA GLU A 671 8.40 -23.48 -20.86
C GLU A 671 8.91 -23.20 -19.45
N ILE A 672 8.20 -23.70 -18.42
CA ILE A 672 8.52 -23.48 -17.00
C ILE A 672 8.65 -24.78 -16.19
N LEU A 673 8.11 -25.91 -16.66
CA LEU A 673 8.22 -27.22 -16.00
C LEU A 673 9.01 -28.21 -16.85
N GLY A 674 9.91 -28.97 -16.21
CA GLY A 674 10.68 -30.05 -16.84
C GLY A 674 11.67 -29.54 -17.88
N THR A 675 12.24 -28.35 -17.64
CA THR A 675 13.13 -27.69 -18.60
C THR A 675 14.59 -28.05 -18.39
N GLY A 676 14.97 -28.53 -17.19
CA GLY A 676 16.33 -28.88 -16.79
C GLY A 676 17.32 -27.72 -16.90
N ARG A 677 16.86 -26.49 -16.63
CA ARG A 677 17.66 -25.25 -16.81
C ARG A 677 18.53 -24.92 -15.61
N PHE A 678 18.14 -25.36 -14.42
CA PHE A 678 18.83 -24.99 -13.19
C PHE A 678 20.24 -25.59 -13.13
N ASP A 679 21.22 -24.78 -12.72
CA ASP A 679 22.60 -25.19 -12.50
C ASP A 679 23.10 -24.56 -11.19
N PHE A 680 23.36 -25.40 -10.19
CA PHE A 680 23.77 -24.96 -8.86
C PHE A 680 25.13 -24.25 -8.86
N LEU A 681 26.10 -24.71 -9.66
CA LEU A 681 27.42 -24.07 -9.73
C LEU A 681 27.30 -22.68 -10.33
N LYS A 682 26.45 -22.51 -11.34
CA LYS A 682 26.14 -21.19 -11.95
C LYS A 682 25.38 -20.28 -10.98
N ALA A 683 24.45 -20.83 -10.21
CA ALA A 683 23.69 -20.09 -9.21
C ALA A 683 24.58 -19.65 -8.04
N ALA A 684 25.31 -20.57 -7.41
CA ALA A 684 26.12 -20.37 -6.21
C ALA A 684 27.32 -19.42 -6.43
N SER A 685 27.88 -19.41 -7.63
CA SER A 685 28.94 -18.48 -7.99
C SER A 685 28.43 -17.07 -8.32
N GLY A 686 27.11 -16.85 -8.32
CA GLY A 686 26.48 -15.71 -9.01
C GLY A 686 26.90 -15.59 -10.48
N ALA A 687 27.60 -16.60 -11.03
CA ALA A 687 28.49 -16.47 -12.18
C ALA A 687 27.80 -16.80 -13.50
N GLY A 688 26.64 -16.20 -13.69
CA GLY A 688 26.47 -15.51 -14.96
C GLY A 688 27.51 -14.39 -15.11
N TRP A 689 27.80 -13.67 -14.01
CA TRP A 689 28.58 -12.42 -14.06
C TRP A 689 30.09 -12.56 -13.86
N LEU A 690 30.65 -13.40 -12.98
CA LEU A 690 32.12 -13.49 -12.81
C LEU A 690 32.81 -14.10 -14.05
N ARG A 691 32.19 -15.12 -14.66
CA ARG A 691 32.64 -15.65 -15.97
C ARG A 691 32.48 -14.61 -17.08
N SER A 692 31.38 -13.87 -17.07
CA SER A 692 31.15 -12.76 -18.00
C SER A 692 32.07 -11.56 -17.73
N LEU A 693 32.46 -11.24 -16.50
CA LEU A 693 33.38 -10.14 -16.16
C LEU A 693 34.77 -10.41 -16.71
N HIS A 694 35.25 -11.65 -16.61
CA HIS A 694 36.50 -12.08 -17.23
C HIS A 694 36.38 -12.21 -18.76
N GLU A 695 35.24 -12.65 -19.29
CA GLU A 695 34.99 -12.71 -20.74
C GLU A 695 34.76 -11.31 -21.36
N MET A 696 34.11 -10.38 -20.66
CA MET A 696 33.82 -9.00 -21.03
C MET A 696 35.01 -8.07 -20.82
N SER A 697 35.89 -8.34 -19.85
CA SER A 697 37.18 -7.64 -19.72
C SER A 697 38.19 -8.10 -20.77
N LYS A 698 38.17 -9.38 -21.18
CA LYS A 698 38.99 -9.93 -22.28
C LYS A 698 38.49 -9.55 -23.66
N LEU A 699 37.18 -9.43 -23.85
CA LEU A 699 36.61 -8.71 -24.98
C LEU A 699 36.82 -7.23 -24.73
N LYS A 700 37.96 -6.66 -25.18
CA LYS A 700 37.99 -5.21 -25.48
C LYS A 700 36.80 -4.93 -26.38
N MET A 701 35.68 -4.47 -25.81
CA MET A 701 34.50 -4.15 -26.58
C MET A 701 34.94 -3.08 -27.56
N ALA A 702 35.04 -3.49 -28.82
CA ALA A 702 35.26 -2.59 -29.91
C ALA A 702 34.15 -1.56 -29.84
N ASN A 703 34.53 -0.30 -29.59
CA ASN A 703 33.74 0.92 -29.79
C ASN A 703 32.22 0.75 -29.79
N GLY A 704 31.60 1.14 -28.67
CA GLY A 704 30.17 1.47 -28.51
C GLY A 704 29.22 1.08 -29.66
N GLU A 705 28.59 -0.08 -29.54
CA GLU A 705 27.22 -0.19 -30.05
C GLU A 705 26.27 0.26 -28.93
N GLU A 706 25.93 1.55 -28.93
CA GLU A 706 24.69 2.03 -28.31
C GLU A 706 23.53 1.23 -28.87
N ARG A 707 22.97 0.33 -28.07
CA ARG A 707 21.68 -0.28 -28.35
C ARG A 707 20.71 0.07 -27.23
N TYR A 708 19.89 1.09 -27.51
CA TYR A 708 18.63 1.39 -26.83
C TYR A 708 18.71 1.93 -25.38
N GLY A 709 19.73 2.75 -25.06
CA GLY A 709 19.71 3.69 -23.92
C GLY A 709 20.11 3.15 -22.53
N ILE A 710 20.20 1.83 -22.33
CA ILE A 710 20.79 1.22 -21.12
C ILE A 710 22.20 0.74 -21.46
N ASN A 711 23.18 1.07 -20.64
CA ASN A 711 24.58 0.67 -20.81
C ASN A 711 25.16 0.10 -19.51
N ASN A 712 26.24 -0.68 -19.66
CA ASN A 712 27.01 -1.20 -18.55
C ASN A 712 28.51 -1.03 -18.84
N PHE A 713 29.33 -1.01 -17.78
CA PHE A 713 30.77 -1.03 -17.88
C PHE A 713 31.41 -1.62 -16.62
N VAL A 714 32.66 -2.05 -16.72
CA VAL A 714 33.44 -2.58 -15.60
C VAL A 714 34.50 -1.56 -15.22
N TYR A 715 34.45 -1.07 -14.00
CA TYR A 715 35.52 -0.27 -13.40
C TYR A 715 36.63 -1.19 -12.91
N THR A 716 37.86 -0.93 -13.33
CA THR A 716 39.04 -1.67 -12.86
C THR A 716 40.17 -0.72 -12.49
N ALA A 717 40.75 -0.92 -11.31
CA ALA A 717 41.94 -0.21 -10.88
C ALA A 717 42.77 -1.06 -9.92
N ARG A 718 44.09 -0.82 -9.90
CA ARG A 718 45.08 -1.59 -9.11
C ARG A 718 45.77 -0.75 -8.04
N ARG A 719 45.12 0.31 -7.59
CA ARG A 719 45.51 1.09 -6.40
C ARG A 719 44.39 0.94 -5.38
N PRO A 720 44.66 0.87 -4.06
CA PRO A 720 43.57 0.82 -3.11
C PRO A 720 42.79 2.14 -3.08
N PHE A 721 41.51 2.07 -2.73
CA PHE A 721 40.72 3.24 -2.37
C PHE A 721 41.19 3.84 -1.05
N HIS A 722 41.17 5.16 -0.98
CA HIS A 722 41.26 5.91 0.25
C HIS A 722 39.94 5.76 1.01
N PRO A 723 39.93 5.21 2.23
CA PRO A 723 38.70 4.83 2.93
C PRO A 723 37.73 6.02 3.11
N ARG A 724 38.17 7.12 3.73
CA ARG A 724 37.34 8.32 3.89
C ARG A 724 36.84 8.96 2.58
N ARG A 725 37.61 8.93 1.48
CA ARG A 725 37.14 9.51 0.20
C ARG A 725 36.05 8.66 -0.44
N LEU A 726 36.16 7.33 -0.34
CA LEU A 726 35.13 6.42 -0.82
C LEU A 726 33.87 6.57 0.05
N TYR A 727 34.02 6.64 1.37
CA TYR A 727 32.91 6.84 2.29
C TYR A 727 32.13 8.13 1.99
N ASN A 728 32.80 9.28 1.92
CA ASN A 728 32.17 10.58 1.64
C ASN A 728 31.50 10.65 0.26
N LEU A 729 31.95 9.83 -0.69
CA LEU A 729 31.31 9.75 -1.99
C LEU A 729 29.95 9.04 -1.90
N LEU A 730 29.81 8.05 -1.03
CA LEU A 730 28.67 7.14 -1.01
C LEU A 730 27.64 7.49 0.07
N TYR A 731 28.11 7.97 1.21
CA TYR A 731 27.38 8.17 2.47
C TYR A 731 26.04 8.93 2.38
N ASP A 732 25.93 9.93 1.50
CA ASP A 732 24.73 10.77 1.32
C ASP A 732 24.03 10.52 -0.02
N LYS A 733 24.47 9.52 -0.82
CA LYS A 733 23.85 9.14 -2.11
C LYS A 733 23.41 7.68 -2.16
N PHE A 734 23.87 6.86 -1.23
CA PHE A 734 23.40 5.50 -1.04
C PHE A 734 23.13 5.27 0.44
N ILE A 735 22.12 4.47 0.74
CA ILE A 735 21.93 3.93 2.08
C ILE A 735 22.92 2.77 2.19
N ILE A 736 23.89 2.91 3.10
CA ILE A 736 24.96 1.92 3.25
C ILE A 736 24.55 0.92 4.32
N LEU A 737 24.53 -0.36 3.95
CA LEU A 737 24.34 -1.50 4.86
C LEU A 737 25.69 -2.22 5.02
N GLN A 738 26.12 -2.46 6.26
CA GLN A 738 27.34 -3.18 6.62
C GLN A 738 26.97 -4.25 7.66
N ASN A 739 27.47 -5.47 7.47
CA ASN A 739 27.30 -6.54 8.46
C ASN A 739 28.66 -6.84 9.10
N ALA A 740 28.83 -6.49 10.37
CA ALA A 740 29.90 -7.04 11.20
C ALA A 740 29.61 -8.52 11.50
N ALA A 741 30.67 -9.35 11.49
CA ALA A 741 30.57 -10.72 11.99
C ALA A 741 30.21 -10.68 13.49
N ASP A 742 29.20 -11.47 13.88
CA ASP A 742 28.67 -11.66 15.23
C ASP A 742 29.75 -11.51 16.32
N ASP A 743 29.71 -10.40 17.08
CA ASP A 743 30.38 -10.31 18.38
C ASP A 743 29.53 -11.07 19.41
N ALA A 744 29.57 -12.40 19.33
CA ALA A 744 28.96 -13.28 20.31
C ALA A 744 29.76 -13.21 21.62
N GLY A 745 29.54 -12.17 22.44
CA GLY A 745 30.31 -12.06 23.67
C GLY A 745 30.14 -10.87 24.61
N ALA A 746 29.04 -10.11 24.64
CA ALA A 746 28.76 -9.21 25.77
C ALA A 746 27.28 -8.83 25.88
N ALA A 747 26.46 -9.71 26.48
CA ALA A 747 25.23 -9.27 27.11
C ALA A 747 25.60 -8.67 28.47
N ASP A 748 25.65 -7.34 28.56
CA ASP A 748 25.53 -6.67 29.85
C ASP A 748 24.04 -6.47 30.14
N ASP A 749 23.63 -7.05 31.26
CA ASP A 749 22.29 -6.99 31.83
C ASP A 749 21.91 -5.54 32.15
N GLU A 750 20.91 -4.96 31.46
CA GLU A 750 20.10 -3.89 32.04
C GLU A 750 18.60 -4.23 31.98
N GLU A 751 18.06 -4.43 33.18
CA GLU A 751 16.67 -4.71 33.48
C GLU A 751 15.76 -3.54 33.05
N VAL A 752 14.82 -3.82 32.15
CA VAL A 752 13.71 -2.90 31.84
C VAL A 752 12.65 -3.02 32.95
N GLU A 753 12.68 -2.11 33.92
CA GLU A 753 11.52 -1.85 34.77
C GLU A 753 10.49 -1.00 33.99
N GLN A 754 9.27 -1.53 33.96
CA GLN A 754 8.06 -0.86 33.51
C GLN A 754 7.69 0.28 34.47
N GLU A 755 7.46 1.50 33.96
CA GLU A 755 6.48 2.41 34.57
C GLU A 755 5.63 3.14 33.52
N GLU A 756 4.33 3.14 33.81
CA GLU A 756 3.21 3.67 33.04
C GLU A 756 3.13 5.21 33.10
N ASP A 757 2.64 5.80 32.00
CA ASP A 757 1.76 6.97 31.87
C ASP A 757 1.86 8.15 32.87
N ALA A 758 2.13 9.36 32.35
CA ALA A 758 1.12 10.42 32.22
C ALA A 758 1.71 11.80 31.84
N ALA A 759 0.94 12.51 31.02
CA ALA A 759 1.16 13.86 30.50
C ALA A 759 1.29 14.97 31.55
N ALA A 760 2.07 16.03 31.23
CA ALA A 760 1.65 17.44 31.27
C ALA A 760 2.78 18.40 30.84
N GLU A 761 2.41 19.36 29.99
CA GLU A 761 3.17 20.57 29.66
C GLU A 761 3.55 21.40 30.90
N SER A 762 4.73 22.04 30.89
CA SER A 762 4.82 23.51 30.90
C SER A 762 6.26 24.02 30.88
N ASP A 763 6.48 25.00 30.01
CA ASP A 763 7.66 25.86 29.91
C ASP A 763 7.99 26.57 31.23
N THR A 764 9.29 26.69 31.56
CA THR A 764 9.83 27.98 32.02
C THR A 764 11.35 28.07 31.86
N GLU A 765 11.77 29.07 31.09
CA GLU A 765 13.14 29.57 30.90
C GLU A 765 13.80 30.05 32.21
N MET A 766 15.12 29.86 32.36
CA MET A 766 16.13 30.96 32.36
C MET A 766 17.46 30.60 33.04
N HIS A 767 18.52 30.81 32.26
CA HIS A 767 19.82 31.43 32.58
C HIS A 767 20.90 30.74 33.45
N SER A 768 21.97 30.37 32.74
CA SER A 768 23.40 30.71 32.90
C SER A 768 24.07 30.55 34.28
N ASP A 769 25.08 29.68 34.36
CA ASP A 769 26.48 30.13 34.23
C ASP A 769 27.43 28.94 34.05
N SER A 770 28.51 29.24 33.34
CA SER A 770 29.75 28.52 33.01
C SER A 770 30.24 27.45 33.99
N GLU A 771 30.76 26.34 33.44
CA GLU A 771 32.11 25.85 33.71
C GLU A 771 32.56 24.93 32.55
N GLU A 772 33.74 25.24 31.99
CA GLU A 772 34.41 24.53 30.90
C GLU A 772 34.99 23.21 31.47
N GLU A 773 34.50 22.07 30.99
CA GLU A 773 35.24 20.81 31.03
C GLU A 773 35.62 20.45 29.59
N GLU A 774 36.92 20.33 29.34
CA GLU A 774 37.51 19.84 28.09
C GLU A 774 37.13 18.36 27.96
N GLU A 775 36.03 18.07 27.24
CA GLU A 775 35.78 16.74 26.68
C GLU A 775 36.67 16.61 25.43
N GLU A 776 37.57 15.62 25.43
CA GLU A 776 38.21 15.16 24.21
C GLU A 776 37.09 14.58 23.34
N ASP A 777 36.67 15.33 22.33
CA ASP A 777 35.72 14.88 21.31
C ASP A 777 36.28 13.60 20.66
N GLU A 778 35.78 12.43 21.09
CA GLU A 778 35.68 11.29 20.18
C GLU A 778 34.70 11.75 19.09
N GLU A 779 35.23 12.20 17.95
CA GLU A 779 34.43 12.50 16.75
C GLU A 779 33.74 11.19 16.32
N GLU A 780 32.57 10.89 16.91
CA GLU A 780 31.65 9.89 16.38
C GLU A 780 31.29 10.31 14.95
N ASP A 781 31.51 9.40 14.00
CA ASP A 781 31.15 9.64 12.61
C ASP A 781 29.66 10.01 12.52
N PRO A 782 29.29 11.09 11.79
CA PRO A 782 27.91 11.57 11.79
C PRO A 782 26.94 10.49 11.30
N ALA A 783 25.80 10.35 11.97
CA ALA A 783 24.72 9.45 11.53
C ALA A 783 24.26 9.78 10.11
N GLN A 784 24.03 8.76 9.28
CA GLN A 784 23.62 8.94 7.87
C GLN A 784 22.40 9.87 7.74
N PRO A 785 22.32 10.70 6.67
CA PRO A 785 21.15 11.51 6.39
C PRO A 785 19.89 10.65 6.27
N SER A 786 18.71 11.26 6.40
CA SER A 786 17.46 10.51 6.27
C SER A 786 17.35 9.83 4.89
N PRO A 787 16.70 8.65 4.78
CA PRO A 787 16.53 7.94 3.50
C PRO A 787 15.94 8.82 2.39
N GLN A 788 15.04 9.75 2.73
CA GLN A 788 14.44 10.69 1.79
C GLN A 788 15.45 11.70 1.24
N GLU A 789 16.38 12.18 2.08
CA GLU A 789 17.46 13.07 1.66
C GLU A 789 18.49 12.34 0.79
N ILE A 790 18.86 11.11 1.15
CA ILE A 790 19.75 10.27 0.34
C ILE A 790 19.17 10.04 -1.06
N LEU A 791 17.88 9.70 -1.16
CA LEU A 791 17.18 9.58 -2.44
C LEU A 791 17.20 10.88 -3.24
N ALA A 792 16.92 12.01 -2.58
CA ALA A 792 16.93 13.32 -3.23
C ALA A 792 18.33 13.66 -3.79
N ASN A 793 19.37 13.39 -3.00
CA ASN A 793 20.76 13.60 -3.38
C ASN A 793 21.17 12.70 -4.55
N LYS A 794 20.85 11.40 -4.49
CA LYS A 794 21.10 10.46 -5.58
C LYS A 794 20.39 10.90 -6.86
N ARG A 795 19.12 11.29 -6.77
CA ARG A 795 18.31 11.78 -7.92
C ARG A 795 18.85 13.09 -8.48
N ALA A 796 19.42 13.96 -7.65
CA ALA A 796 20.04 15.20 -8.07
C ALA A 796 21.45 14.98 -8.67
N HIS A 797 22.13 13.87 -8.35
CA HIS A 797 23.49 13.62 -8.76
C HIS A 797 23.58 13.22 -10.24
N PRO A 798 24.24 14.02 -11.10
CA PRO A 798 24.18 13.84 -12.56
C PRO A 798 24.83 12.53 -13.05
N LEU A 799 25.76 11.96 -12.28
CA LEU A 799 26.48 10.73 -12.65
C LEU A 799 25.95 9.46 -11.96
N LEU A 800 25.22 9.60 -10.84
CA LEU A 800 24.79 8.46 -10.00
C LEU A 800 23.27 8.24 -10.06
N GLN A 801 22.49 9.24 -10.49
CA GLN A 801 21.07 9.10 -10.79
C GLN A 801 20.79 8.00 -11.84
N PRO A 802 21.58 7.88 -12.93
CA PRO A 802 21.32 6.85 -13.95
C PRO A 802 21.64 5.43 -13.50
N LEU A 803 22.36 5.28 -12.38
CA LEU A 803 22.84 3.98 -11.89
C LEU A 803 21.71 3.19 -11.24
N LEU A 804 21.45 2.00 -11.80
CA LEU A 804 20.41 1.09 -11.35
C LEU A 804 20.98 -0.06 -10.50
N ARG A 805 22.13 -0.60 -10.89
CA ARG A 805 22.81 -1.71 -10.21
C ARG A 805 24.32 -1.55 -10.29
N SER A 806 25.03 -1.93 -9.23
CA SER A 806 26.45 -2.25 -9.31
C SER A 806 26.82 -3.44 -8.42
N LYS A 807 27.81 -4.23 -8.83
CA LYS A 807 28.25 -5.43 -8.10
C LYS A 807 29.72 -5.72 -8.37
N GLY A 808 30.44 -6.26 -7.39
CA GLY A 808 31.82 -6.66 -7.59
C GLY A 808 32.61 -6.68 -6.29
N PHE A 809 33.91 -6.43 -6.38
CA PHE A 809 34.76 -6.32 -5.20
C PHE A 809 35.68 -5.10 -5.26
N PHE A 810 36.07 -4.62 -4.10
CA PHE A 810 36.88 -3.43 -3.93
C PHE A 810 38.03 -3.67 -2.95
N TRP A 811 39.01 -2.76 -2.97
CA TRP A 811 40.21 -2.85 -2.15
C TRP A 811 40.40 -1.56 -1.37
N LEU A 812 40.37 -1.64 -0.04
CA LEU A 812 40.62 -0.52 0.87
C LEU A 812 42.09 -0.45 1.28
N ALA A 813 42.62 0.78 1.41
CA ALA A 813 43.99 0.99 1.84
C ALA A 813 44.28 0.45 3.26
N THR A 814 43.28 0.48 4.14
CA THR A 814 43.34 0.04 5.54
C THR A 814 43.08 -1.46 5.73
N ARG A 815 42.65 -2.18 4.70
CA ARG A 815 42.40 -3.64 4.72
C ARG A 815 43.21 -4.31 3.59
N PRO A 816 44.54 -4.44 3.73
CA PRO A 816 45.42 -4.84 2.64
C PRO A 816 45.40 -6.34 2.32
N TYR A 817 44.84 -7.17 3.21
CA TYR A 817 44.88 -8.64 3.13
C TYR A 817 43.58 -9.26 2.61
N GLN A 818 42.46 -8.54 2.66
CA GLN A 818 41.14 -8.97 2.19
C GLN A 818 40.61 -8.02 1.11
N PHE A 819 39.64 -8.49 0.33
CA PHE A 819 38.82 -7.64 -0.52
C PHE A 819 37.47 -7.38 0.15
N GLY A 820 36.83 -6.27 -0.20
CA GLY A 820 35.44 -6.01 0.18
C GLY A 820 34.49 -6.42 -0.92
N GLU A 821 33.30 -6.87 -0.56
CA GLU A 821 32.22 -7.18 -1.49
C GLU A 821 31.32 -5.95 -1.67
N TRP A 822 30.94 -5.68 -2.92
CA TRP A 822 30.12 -4.56 -3.32
C TRP A 822 28.82 -5.08 -3.93
N SER A 823 27.68 -4.70 -3.38
CA SER A 823 26.36 -4.98 -3.96
C SER A 823 25.43 -3.79 -3.78
N GLN A 824 25.00 -3.20 -4.89
CA GLN A 824 24.16 -2.00 -4.92
C GLN A 824 22.96 -2.21 -5.83
N ALA A 825 21.72 -2.02 -5.36
CA ALA A 825 20.52 -1.93 -6.19
C ALA A 825 19.70 -0.67 -5.87
N GLY A 826 19.28 0.07 -6.89
CA GLY A 826 18.56 1.34 -6.71
C GLY A 826 19.36 2.37 -5.91
N ALA A 827 18.89 2.75 -4.72
CA ALA A 827 19.58 3.64 -3.79
C ALA A 827 20.31 2.90 -2.65
N MET A 828 20.21 1.57 -2.58
CA MET A 828 20.84 0.76 -1.54
C MET A 828 22.23 0.32 -1.97
N LEU A 829 23.15 0.25 -1.01
CA LEU A 829 24.50 -0.25 -1.17
C LEU A 829 24.91 -1.09 0.05
N THR A 830 24.98 -2.40 -0.14
CA THR A 830 25.52 -3.35 0.83
C THR A 830 27.02 -3.54 0.59
N LEU A 831 27.81 -3.43 1.66
CA LEU A 831 29.25 -3.62 1.66
C LEU A 831 29.64 -4.60 2.76
N ASN A 832 30.25 -5.73 2.37
CA ASN A 832 30.65 -6.78 3.31
C ASN A 832 32.16 -7.03 3.24
N CYS A 833 32.71 -7.60 4.32
CA CYS A 833 34.06 -8.18 4.29
C CYS A 833 34.05 -9.41 3.40
N GLY A 834 34.84 -9.40 2.33
CA GLY A 834 35.09 -10.58 1.50
C GLY A 834 36.22 -11.46 2.06
N GLY A 835 36.66 -12.41 1.24
CA GLY A 835 37.76 -13.30 1.58
C GLY A 835 39.16 -12.65 1.47
N PRO A 836 40.21 -13.37 1.89
CA PRO A 836 41.59 -12.95 1.65
C PRO A 836 41.91 -12.94 0.14
N TRP A 837 42.81 -12.04 -0.27
CA TRP A 837 43.37 -12.07 -1.63
C TRP A 837 44.10 -13.39 -1.90
N PHE A 838 44.07 -13.92 -3.12
CA PHE A 838 44.80 -15.16 -3.45
C PHE A 838 46.31 -15.02 -3.23
N ALA A 839 46.84 -13.79 -3.36
CA ALA A 839 48.24 -13.48 -3.03
C ALA A 839 48.61 -13.69 -1.54
N GLU A 840 47.63 -13.77 -0.65
CA GLU A 840 47.83 -13.97 0.79
C GLU A 840 47.60 -15.41 1.26
N VAL A 841 47.27 -16.30 0.33
CA VAL A 841 46.88 -17.69 0.60
C VAL A 841 47.86 -18.65 -0.09
N PRO A 842 48.35 -19.70 0.59
CA PRO A 842 49.25 -20.69 -0.01
C PRO A 842 48.63 -21.41 -1.22
N ASP A 843 49.47 -21.76 -2.20
CA ASP A 843 49.09 -22.47 -3.43
C ASP A 843 48.28 -23.75 -3.20
N GLU A 844 48.46 -24.43 -2.06
CA GLU A 844 47.75 -25.66 -1.70
C GLU A 844 46.27 -25.42 -1.35
N ALA A 845 45.90 -24.19 -0.97
CA ALA A 845 44.53 -23.83 -0.61
C ALA A 845 43.73 -23.28 -1.82
N TRP A 846 44.37 -23.12 -2.98
CA TRP A 846 43.72 -22.68 -4.22
C TRP A 846 42.80 -23.77 -4.81
N PRO A 847 41.83 -23.40 -5.67
CA PRO A 847 40.98 -24.38 -6.35
C PRO A 847 41.79 -25.39 -7.17
N GLU A 848 41.40 -26.67 -7.11
CA GLU A 848 42.07 -27.77 -7.83
C GLU A 848 41.73 -27.79 -9.35
N ASP A 849 40.69 -27.07 -9.77
CA ASP A 849 40.29 -26.95 -11.17
C ASP A 849 41.33 -26.16 -11.99
N GLY A 850 41.86 -26.77 -13.04
CA GLY A 850 42.95 -26.21 -13.84
C GLY A 850 42.57 -24.96 -14.64
N ASP A 851 41.31 -24.80 -15.05
CA ASP A 851 40.86 -23.61 -15.78
C ASP A 851 40.65 -22.44 -14.81
N VAL A 852 40.11 -22.70 -13.62
CA VAL A 852 39.96 -21.70 -12.54
C VAL A 852 41.31 -21.23 -12.03
N ARG A 853 42.26 -22.15 -11.82
CA ARG A 853 43.62 -21.80 -11.38
C ARG A 853 44.30 -20.89 -12.39
N LYS A 854 44.17 -21.21 -13.68
CA LYS A 854 44.72 -20.39 -14.76
C LYS A 854 44.08 -19.00 -14.83
N SER A 855 42.77 -18.87 -14.59
CA SER A 855 42.14 -17.55 -14.54
C SER A 855 42.65 -16.70 -13.37
N ILE A 856 42.88 -17.31 -12.20
CA ILE A 856 43.48 -16.62 -11.05
C ILE A 856 44.90 -16.16 -11.40
N GLU A 857 45.74 -17.04 -11.94
CA GLU A 857 47.12 -16.69 -12.33
C GLU A 857 47.18 -15.54 -13.35
N GLU A 858 46.21 -15.45 -14.26
CA GLU A 858 46.11 -14.37 -15.25
C GLU A 858 45.82 -13.00 -14.60
N ASP A 859 45.24 -12.97 -13.40
CA ASP A 859 44.95 -11.74 -12.66
C ASP A 859 46.14 -11.22 -11.85
N PHE A 860 47.14 -12.06 -11.58
CA PHE A 860 48.34 -11.66 -10.85
C PHE A 860 49.18 -10.68 -11.67
N GLN A 861 49.41 -9.48 -11.13
CA GLN A 861 50.35 -8.53 -11.74
C GLN A 861 51.10 -7.69 -10.70
N GLY A 862 52.40 -7.54 -10.93
CA GLY A 862 53.28 -6.74 -10.07
C GLY A 862 53.59 -7.42 -8.73
N GLU A 863 54.05 -6.62 -7.76
CA GLU A 863 54.42 -7.08 -6.41
C GLU A 863 53.22 -7.44 -5.53
N TRP A 864 52.03 -6.95 -5.88
CA TRP A 864 50.82 -7.01 -5.04
C TRP A 864 49.81 -8.08 -5.47
N GLY A 865 50.15 -8.92 -6.46
CA GLY A 865 49.37 -10.08 -6.88
C GLY A 865 48.06 -9.74 -7.58
N ASP A 866 46.96 -10.34 -7.12
CA ASP A 866 45.61 -10.26 -7.67
C ASP A 866 44.79 -9.05 -7.17
N ARG A 867 45.33 -8.27 -6.23
CA ARG A 867 44.70 -7.08 -5.64
C ARG A 867 44.26 -6.05 -6.67
N ARG A 868 42.96 -5.76 -6.70
CA ARG A 868 42.33 -4.76 -7.59
C ARG A 868 40.92 -4.41 -7.14
N GLN A 869 40.33 -3.39 -7.75
CA GLN A 869 38.88 -3.24 -7.79
C GLN A 869 38.39 -3.81 -9.10
N GLU A 870 37.26 -4.50 -9.06
CA GLU A 870 36.54 -4.94 -10.26
C GLU A 870 35.04 -4.85 -9.95
N ILE A 871 34.42 -3.77 -10.42
CA ILE A 871 33.02 -3.45 -10.10
C ILE A 871 32.29 -3.19 -11.42
N VAL A 872 31.22 -3.93 -11.67
CA VAL A 872 30.31 -3.64 -12.78
C VAL A 872 29.29 -2.59 -12.37
N PHE A 873 29.03 -1.65 -13.27
CA PHE A 873 27.97 -0.65 -13.14
C PHE A 873 26.98 -0.81 -14.29
N ILE A 874 25.68 -0.74 -13.99
CA ILE A 874 24.58 -0.91 -14.94
C ILE A 874 23.57 0.22 -14.72
N GLY A 875 23.19 0.90 -15.80
CA GLY A 875 22.20 1.97 -15.70
C GLY A 875 21.75 2.53 -17.04
N GLU A 876 20.91 3.57 -17.00
CA GLU A 876 20.30 4.17 -18.17
C GLU A 876 21.07 5.41 -18.63
N GLY A 877 22.00 5.24 -19.58
CA GLY A 877 22.83 6.35 -20.07
C GLY A 877 23.91 6.76 -19.08
N VAL A 878 24.48 5.79 -18.36
CA VAL A 878 25.58 5.98 -17.42
C VAL A 878 26.77 6.61 -18.15
N ASP A 879 27.24 7.74 -17.65
CA ASP A 879 28.47 8.37 -18.13
C ASP A 879 29.70 7.59 -17.63
N VAL A 880 30.21 6.70 -18.48
CA VAL A 880 31.34 5.81 -18.15
C VAL A 880 32.58 6.58 -17.73
N ASP A 881 32.92 7.65 -18.45
CA ASP A 881 34.11 8.45 -18.17
C ASP A 881 33.90 9.26 -16.87
N GLY A 882 32.69 9.82 -16.69
CA GLY A 882 32.34 10.57 -15.49
C GLY A 882 32.36 9.72 -14.22
N VAL A 883 31.74 8.53 -14.23
CA VAL A 883 31.74 7.62 -13.06
C VAL A 883 33.14 7.07 -12.81
N THR A 884 33.90 6.73 -13.85
CA THR A 884 35.30 6.29 -13.70
C THR A 884 36.15 7.39 -13.06
N GLY A 885 36.04 8.64 -13.51
CA GLY A 885 36.77 9.77 -12.93
C GLY A 885 36.44 9.99 -11.45
N LEU A 886 35.16 9.86 -11.10
CA LEU A 886 34.67 10.00 -9.73
C LEU A 886 35.21 8.90 -8.79
N LEU A 887 35.33 7.65 -9.26
CA LEU A 887 35.98 6.58 -8.51
C LEU A 887 37.52 6.74 -8.47
N ASP A 888 38.14 7.20 -9.55
CA ASP A 888 39.59 7.45 -9.61
C ASP A 888 40.05 8.51 -8.59
N GLU A 889 39.21 9.51 -8.28
CA GLU A 889 39.45 10.51 -7.24
C GLU A 889 39.51 9.90 -5.83
N CYS A 890 38.81 8.79 -5.61
CA CYS A 890 38.84 8.03 -4.37
C CYS A 890 40.10 7.15 -4.23
N LEU A 891 40.89 6.92 -5.29
CA LEU A 891 42.12 6.11 -5.20
C LEU A 891 43.25 6.82 -4.44
N LEU A 892 44.15 6.02 -3.83
CA LEU A 892 45.40 6.56 -3.30
C LEU A 892 46.21 7.28 -4.39
N ASN A 893 46.64 8.50 -4.09
CA ASN A 893 47.53 9.25 -4.99
C ASN A 893 48.97 8.71 -4.93
N ALA A 894 49.85 9.19 -5.81
CA ALA A 894 51.22 8.68 -5.90
C ALA A 894 52.07 8.87 -4.63
N LYS A 895 51.74 9.84 -3.76
CA LYS A 895 52.44 10.04 -2.47
C LYS A 895 51.91 9.08 -1.41
N GLU A 896 50.59 8.93 -1.34
CA GLU A 896 49.91 7.98 -0.45
C GLU A 896 50.29 6.54 -0.77
N MET A 897 50.32 6.17 -2.06
CA MET A 897 50.74 4.85 -2.49
C MET A 897 52.18 4.54 -2.03
N LYS A 898 53.10 5.50 -2.13
CA LYS A 898 54.48 5.31 -1.62
C LYS A 898 54.53 5.12 -0.10
N ARG A 899 53.63 5.76 0.65
CA ARG A 899 53.51 5.58 2.10
C ARG A 899 52.98 4.17 2.41
N TRP A 900 51.93 3.75 1.71
CA TRP A 900 51.36 2.41 1.80
C TRP A 900 52.40 1.32 1.49
N GLU A 901 53.13 1.44 0.38
CA GLU A 901 54.17 0.48 -0.01
C GLU A 901 55.32 0.42 1.01
N LYS A 902 55.66 1.53 1.66
CA LYS A 902 56.73 1.56 2.66
C LYS A 902 56.39 0.71 3.87
N VAL A 903 55.13 0.75 4.32
CA VAL A 903 54.62 -0.08 5.43
C VAL A 903 54.59 -1.55 5.00
N MET A 904 54.01 -1.85 3.83
CA MET A 904 53.89 -3.23 3.36
C MET A 904 55.23 -3.93 3.09
N ARG A 905 56.24 -3.18 2.61
CA ARG A 905 57.59 -3.71 2.37
C ARG A 905 58.43 -3.86 3.65
N ASP A 906 57.97 -3.37 4.80
CA ASP A 906 58.69 -3.58 6.05
C ASP A 906 58.51 -5.04 6.48
N ARG A 907 59.59 -5.81 6.41
CA ARG A 907 59.61 -7.23 6.77
C ARG A 907 59.69 -7.46 8.28
N LYS A 908 59.84 -6.40 9.08
CA LYS A 908 59.93 -6.50 10.54
C LYS A 908 58.57 -6.35 11.23
N MET A 909 57.54 -5.92 10.49
CA MET A 909 56.19 -5.76 11.02
C MET A 909 55.34 -6.97 10.63
N GLU A 910 54.64 -7.52 11.61
CA GLU A 910 53.62 -8.58 11.44
C GLU A 910 52.36 -8.03 10.75
N ARG A 911 51.43 -8.90 10.31
CA ARG A 911 50.24 -8.44 9.58
C ARG A 911 49.36 -7.50 10.42
N GLY A 912 49.14 -7.84 11.70
CA GLY A 912 48.39 -7.01 12.64
C GLY A 912 48.99 -5.61 12.80
N GLU A 913 50.29 -5.52 13.08
CA GLU A 913 50.99 -4.23 13.24
C GLU A 913 50.91 -3.36 11.98
N LYS A 914 50.97 -3.97 10.78
CA LYS A 914 50.80 -3.24 9.52
C LYS A 914 49.40 -2.66 9.40
N GLN A 915 48.38 -3.42 9.76
CA GLN A 915 46.98 -2.97 9.69
C GLN A 915 46.71 -1.83 10.68
N GLU A 916 47.22 -1.91 11.91
CA GLU A 916 47.17 -0.82 12.89
C GLU A 916 47.86 0.45 12.39
N VAL A 917 49.06 0.31 11.83
CA VAL A 917 49.78 1.45 11.23
C VAL A 917 48.98 2.04 10.07
N MET A 918 48.29 1.23 9.27
CA MET A 918 47.45 1.73 8.18
C MET A 918 46.19 2.45 8.70
N ALA A 919 45.52 1.92 9.72
CA ALA A 919 44.40 2.59 10.39
C ALA A 919 44.83 3.94 10.99
N GLY A 920 46.05 4.04 11.55
CA GLY A 920 46.60 5.31 12.01
C GLY A 920 47.08 6.27 10.89
N ILE A 921 47.18 5.81 9.64
CA ILE A 921 47.57 6.66 8.49
C ILE A 921 46.35 7.27 7.81
N TRP A 922 45.25 6.53 7.72
CA TRP A 922 44.01 6.93 7.05
C TRP A 922 42.84 6.76 8.01
N GLU A 923 42.09 7.84 8.17
CA GLU A 923 40.80 7.82 8.86
C GLU A 923 39.82 6.89 8.11
N ASP A 924 39.27 5.93 8.85
CA ASP A 924 38.52 4.79 8.33
C ASP A 924 37.09 4.89 8.87
N GLY A 925 36.16 5.45 8.08
CA GLY A 925 34.74 5.58 8.45
C GLY A 925 33.91 4.32 8.17
N TRP A 926 34.57 3.17 8.00
CA TRP A 926 33.97 1.88 7.72
C TRP A 926 34.03 0.99 8.96
N GLU A 927 33.10 0.03 9.09
CA GLU A 927 33.11 -0.93 10.19
C GLU A 927 34.37 -1.83 10.18
N GLU A 928 34.72 -2.37 11.35
CA GLU A 928 35.87 -3.27 11.45
C GLU A 928 35.61 -4.61 10.74
N TRP A 929 36.65 -5.15 10.09
CA TRP A 929 36.60 -6.45 9.42
C TRP A 929 37.38 -7.48 10.24
N PRO A 930 36.93 -8.76 10.26
CA PRO A 930 37.65 -9.81 10.96
C PRO A 930 39.10 -9.94 10.47
N ALA A 931 40.03 -10.11 11.41
CA ALA A 931 41.43 -10.35 11.08
C ALA A 931 41.60 -11.67 10.29
N VAL A 932 42.56 -11.69 9.36
CA VAL A 932 42.96 -12.93 8.68
C VAL A 932 43.89 -13.70 9.62
N ASP A 933 43.41 -14.79 10.23
CA ASP A 933 44.20 -15.63 11.15
C ASP A 933 45.57 -16.01 10.56
N GLU A 934 46.64 -15.81 11.34
CA GLU A 934 47.97 -16.36 11.06
C GLU A 934 48.04 -17.80 11.64
N GLU A 935 48.23 -18.81 10.78
CA GLU A 935 48.82 -20.06 11.27
C GLU A 935 50.32 -19.80 11.46
N ASP A 936 50.76 -19.65 12.71
CA ASP A 936 52.16 -19.44 13.09
C ASP A 936 53.09 -20.50 12.45
N GLU A 937 53.83 -20.11 11.41
CA GLU A 937 55.02 -20.81 10.94
C GLU A 937 56.24 -20.25 11.68
N ASP A 938 56.40 -20.55 12.98
CA ASP A 938 57.70 -20.38 13.66
C ASP A 938 57.78 -21.24 14.94
N ASP A 939 58.24 -22.49 14.79
CA ASP A 939 58.85 -23.25 15.91
C ASP A 939 59.82 -24.33 15.39
N GLU A 940 60.83 -23.92 14.60
CA GLU A 940 62.05 -24.72 14.40
C GLU A 940 63.30 -23.95 14.87
N GLN A 941 63.52 -23.88 16.20
CA GLN A 941 64.88 -23.97 16.78
C GLN A 941 64.93 -24.09 18.32
N GLY A 942 65.02 -25.34 18.80
CA GLY A 942 66.05 -25.74 19.77
C GLY A 942 65.68 -25.83 21.26
N GLY A 943 65.60 -27.07 21.77
CA GLY A 943 65.85 -27.37 23.19
C GLY A 943 65.18 -28.63 23.73
N ASN A 944 65.93 -29.73 23.83
CA ASN A 944 65.59 -30.98 24.52
C ASN A 944 64.97 -30.79 25.93
N ASP A 945 63.88 -31.49 26.23
CA ASP A 945 63.85 -32.67 27.14
C ASP A 945 62.40 -33.17 27.39
N GLU A 946 62.21 -34.47 27.10
CA GLU A 946 61.39 -35.47 27.83
C GLU A 946 59.82 -35.40 27.97
N VAL A 947 59.18 -36.32 27.21
CA VAL A 947 58.03 -37.24 27.52
C VAL A 947 56.59 -36.69 27.51
N GLU A 948 55.78 -37.10 26.50
CA GLU A 948 54.66 -38.08 26.62
C GLU A 948 53.92 -38.27 25.26
N GLU A 949 53.65 -39.55 24.92
CA GLU A 949 52.89 -39.98 23.75
C GLU A 949 51.42 -39.52 23.82
N LYS A 950 50.98 -38.74 22.82
CA LYS A 950 49.58 -38.74 22.36
C LYS A 950 49.52 -38.75 20.83
N THR A 951 48.61 -39.57 20.36
CA THR A 951 48.33 -40.00 18.98
C THR A 951 47.96 -38.85 18.03
N GLU A 952 48.41 -39.00 16.78
CA GLU A 952 48.10 -38.19 15.60
C GLU A 952 46.58 -38.01 15.39
N GLU A 953 46.11 -36.77 15.45
CA GLU A 953 45.00 -36.28 14.62
C GLU A 953 45.53 -35.09 13.82
N GLY A 954 45.70 -35.29 12.51
CA GLY A 954 46.17 -34.24 11.61
C GLY A 954 45.15 -33.12 11.51
N LYS A 955 45.54 -31.89 11.88
CA LYS A 955 44.83 -30.67 11.51
C LYS A 955 44.74 -30.62 9.98
N LYS A 956 43.53 -30.75 9.42
CA LYS A 956 43.26 -30.46 8.00
C LYS A 956 43.47 -28.96 7.77
N LYS A 957 44.35 -28.61 6.83
CA LYS A 957 44.52 -27.23 6.35
C LYS A 957 43.22 -26.77 5.67
N ARG A 958 42.74 -25.58 6.02
CA ARG A 958 41.49 -25.00 5.49
C ARG A 958 41.63 -24.70 3.99
N LYS A 959 40.59 -25.02 3.20
CA LYS A 959 40.53 -24.67 1.76
C LYS A 959 39.97 -23.26 1.58
N ILE A 960 40.31 -22.55 0.50
CA ILE A 960 39.75 -21.20 0.21
C ILE A 960 38.20 -21.21 0.19
N SER A 961 37.59 -22.33 -0.21
CA SER A 961 36.13 -22.51 -0.21
C SER A 961 35.51 -22.39 1.18
N GLU A 962 36.26 -22.71 2.24
CA GLU A 962 35.79 -22.58 3.63
C GLU A 962 35.83 -21.12 4.11
N PHE A 963 36.68 -20.29 3.52
CA PHE A 963 36.68 -18.83 3.74
C PHE A 963 35.65 -18.11 2.86
N MET A 964 35.27 -18.69 1.72
CA MET A 964 34.23 -18.17 0.83
C MET A 964 32.81 -18.66 1.20
N HIS A 965 32.64 -19.43 2.27
CA HIS A 965 31.34 -19.88 2.80
C HIS A 965 31.07 -19.33 4.22
N GLY A 966 31.67 -18.18 4.55
CA GLY A 966 31.49 -17.51 5.83
C GLY A 966 30.14 -16.82 5.95
N GLY A 967 29.14 -17.58 6.34
CA GLY A 967 27.81 -17.12 6.73
C GLY A 967 26.93 -18.35 6.98
N HIS A 968 26.66 -18.67 8.25
CA HIS A 968 25.85 -19.80 8.73
C HIS A 968 26.55 -21.15 8.93
N ALA A 969 27.28 -21.27 10.05
CA ALA A 969 27.48 -22.55 10.74
C ALA A 969 27.30 -22.35 12.26
N ALA A 970 26.14 -22.73 12.78
CA ALA A 970 25.86 -22.69 14.22
C ALA A 970 26.60 -23.82 14.95
N HIS A 971 27.54 -23.47 15.83
CA HIS A 971 28.18 -24.41 16.76
C HIS A 971 27.47 -24.36 18.13
N HIS A 972 26.63 -25.35 18.43
CA HIS A 972 26.10 -25.58 19.78
C HIS A 972 27.08 -26.40 20.62
N GLY A 973 27.58 -25.82 21.71
CA GLY A 973 28.44 -26.51 22.68
C GLY A 973 28.20 -26.00 24.10
N HIS A 974 27.10 -26.40 24.75
CA HIS A 974 26.90 -26.12 26.17
C HIS A 974 27.69 -27.09 27.06
N SER A 975 28.74 -26.60 27.71
CA SER A 975 29.38 -27.24 28.86
C SER A 975 28.71 -26.80 30.16
N HIS A 976 27.94 -27.69 30.78
CA HIS A 976 27.47 -27.53 32.16
C HIS A 976 28.63 -27.34 33.15
N LYS A 977 28.59 -26.27 33.97
CA LYS A 977 29.22 -26.28 35.30
C LYS A 977 28.35 -25.57 36.33
N HIS A 978 27.93 -26.36 37.31
CA HIS A 978 27.38 -25.94 38.60
C HIS A 978 28.23 -24.85 39.28
N LYS A 979 27.63 -23.70 39.57
CA LYS A 979 27.21 -23.31 40.93
C LYS A 979 26.50 -21.97 40.95
#